data_AF-A0A2J9VIS4-F1
#
_entry.id   AF-A0A2J9VIS4-F1
#
_cell.length_a   1.000
_cell.length_b   1.000
_cell.length_c   1.000
_cell.angle_alpha   90.00
_cell.angle_beta   90.00
_cell.angle_gamma   90.00
#
_symmetry.space_group_name_H-M   'P 1'
#
loop_
_entity.id
_entity.type
_entity.pdbx_description
1 polymer ?
#
loop_
_entity_poly.entity_id
_entity_poly.type
_entity_poly.pdbx_seq_one_letter_code
_entity_poly.pdbx_strand_id
1 'polypeptide(L)'
;MKTKIKPIVAITSLLISSASYAASPHTIDRTVLPIQQSSEFNGKIGKTYDQSKSDYPQPIKAPEGAPNVVVILLDDLGFGQAGRFGGLIPTPNMDKLAARGVTYNNFHTTGISSPTRAALLTGRNHHQVGFGTITELSTGFPAYSTIWPKSVASIAEVLRDNGYSTSAYGKWHNTPDWETSPAGPFQQWPTGLGFQHFYGFHGGETSQWEPQLFNDTTPVELTKKPSDGYQLNEDLVNKAIEWIDQQKSINPDKPYFTYFAPGAVHAPLHAPKEWIDKFKGKFDMGWDKYREEVFARQKEMGIIPKDTKLTPRPKEIEAWDSLSADQKRLYSRHMEVFAGFLAYTDYEVGRLLDKVESMPDADNTMIMYIVGDNGASAEGTPTGTTNNVMTQNGVPDSVESQLKYIDELGNEKHENHYPVGWAWAGSTPFQWMKRVPSHFGGTRNGLIVSWPAKIKNTGAIQSQFHHVVDITPTILEAANIPAPKSVNGVEQKPMAGTSMVYTFNNPKAKSHRTVQYFETGGHRAIYKEGWIAASFHGVPWQLSGSRGFKNSTWELYNVAEDFSEANDLAQQMPNKLKQMIKEFDRQAEINEVYPLDDRFAERAANLERPSLTNGKTKFSYTASVNRIPEGSAPDVYQRDHRIDAYVNLAKGQKADGVLMAMGGSSAGLSFYTDNGKLVYGYNFFGKGYYTIESSSSIPTGDVKLSVVYKQEPFRFLKDFNGGTVDLFINDKKVGSGKVDNAVPVRFSATETLDIGVDLGAPVMPAYTDKAPYKFNGVIKKVDLEVAPTQPIIQ
;
A
#
# COMPACT_ATOMS: atom_id res chain seq x y z
N MET A 1 -12.73 69.33 61.62
CA MET A 1 -14.02 68.80 61.12
C MET A 1 -14.36 69.53 59.81
N LYS A 2 -14.87 68.78 58.83
CA LYS A 2 -15.43 69.20 57.52
C LYS A 2 -14.47 69.26 56.31
N THR A 3 -14.70 68.26 55.46
CA THR A 3 -14.53 68.11 54.01
C THR A 3 -14.44 69.40 53.16
N LYS A 4 -13.58 69.37 52.13
CA LYS A 4 -13.89 69.80 50.74
C LYS A 4 -12.80 69.36 49.74
N ILE A 5 -13.20 69.34 48.47
CA ILE A 5 -12.68 68.58 47.31
C ILE A 5 -11.72 69.40 46.42
N LYS A 6 -10.66 68.72 45.90
CA LYS A 6 -9.79 68.87 44.69
C LYS A 6 -9.02 70.20 44.42
N PRO A 7 -7.79 70.14 43.85
CA PRO A 7 -7.61 70.08 42.38
C PRO A 7 -6.44 69.21 41.84
N ILE A 8 -6.52 69.01 40.53
CA ILE A 8 -5.57 68.33 39.62
C ILE A 8 -4.29 69.16 39.47
N VAL A 9 -3.12 68.49 39.46
CA VAL A 9 -1.90 68.98 38.81
C VAL A 9 -1.25 67.82 38.07
N ALA A 10 -1.00 68.04 36.78
CA ALA A 10 -0.32 67.13 35.87
C ALA A 10 1.19 67.06 36.19
N ILE A 11 1.77 65.85 36.14
CA ILE A 11 3.22 65.66 36.05
C ILE A 11 3.48 64.76 34.85
N THR A 12 4.13 65.37 33.87
CA THR A 12 4.64 64.82 32.62
C THR A 12 5.80 63.86 32.93
N SER A 13 5.62 62.57 32.66
CA SER A 13 6.72 61.59 32.69
C SER A 13 7.23 61.33 31.26
N LEU A 14 8.47 61.75 31.03
CA LEU A 14 9.25 61.47 29.82
C LEU A 14 9.31 59.95 29.56
N LEU A 15 8.75 59.51 28.44
CA LEU A 15 9.04 58.20 27.84
C LEU A 15 10.35 58.32 27.07
N ILE A 16 11.42 57.77 27.63
CA ILE A 16 12.64 57.48 26.88
C ILE A 16 12.36 56.20 26.10
N SER A 17 12.02 56.35 24.81
CA SER A 17 11.97 55.25 23.87
C SER A 17 13.40 54.75 23.60
N SER A 18 13.82 53.69 24.28
CA SER A 18 14.92 52.88 23.80
C SER A 18 14.44 52.16 22.54
N ALA A 19 14.80 52.71 21.37
CA ALA A 19 14.66 52.03 20.10
C ALA A 19 15.59 50.80 20.12
N SER A 20 15.05 49.66 20.52
CA SER A 20 15.62 48.38 20.16
C SER A 20 15.61 48.32 18.64
N TYR A 21 16.79 48.28 18.01
CA TYR A 21 16.92 47.89 16.62
C TYR A 21 16.32 46.48 16.49
N ALA A 22 15.05 46.40 16.09
CA ALA A 22 14.50 45.17 15.57
C ALA A 22 15.26 44.90 14.29
N ALA A 23 16.14 43.91 14.30
CA ALA A 23 16.68 43.36 13.07
C ALA A 23 15.49 43.05 12.16
N SER A 24 15.49 43.56 10.93
CA SER A 24 14.49 43.20 9.93
C SER A 24 14.35 41.68 9.92
N PRO A 25 13.14 41.11 9.99
CA PRO A 25 12.98 39.67 9.98
C PRO A 25 13.57 39.17 8.66
N HIS A 26 14.72 38.49 8.73
CA HIS A 26 15.25 37.77 7.58
C HIS A 26 14.15 36.78 7.15
N THR A 27 13.51 37.07 6.02
CA THR A 27 12.54 36.16 5.42
C THR A 27 13.30 34.90 5.04
N ILE A 28 13.04 33.81 5.76
CA ILE A 28 13.67 32.50 5.51
C ILE A 28 13.29 32.06 4.09
N ASP A 29 14.27 31.80 3.23
CA ASP A 29 14.02 31.18 1.93
C ASP A 29 13.69 29.71 2.11
N ARG A 30 12.42 29.36 1.92
CA ARG A 30 11.89 27.98 2.04
C ARG A 30 11.92 27.21 0.72
N THR A 31 12.49 27.78 -0.35
CA THR A 31 12.58 27.13 -1.67
C THR A 31 13.87 26.32 -1.87
N VAL A 32 14.83 26.43 -0.95
CA VAL A 32 16.08 25.67 -0.94
C VAL A 32 16.17 24.90 0.38
N LEU A 33 16.16 23.57 0.30
CA LEU A 33 16.16 22.69 1.47
C LEU A 33 17.46 21.86 1.57
N PRO A 34 17.94 21.54 2.78
CA PRO A 34 17.38 21.96 4.06
C PRO A 34 17.58 23.47 4.30
N ILE A 35 16.66 24.09 5.04
CA ILE A 35 16.80 25.49 5.43
C ILE A 35 18.09 25.62 6.25
N GLN A 36 19.03 26.44 5.78
CA GLN A 36 20.27 26.67 6.50
C GLN A 36 19.98 27.43 7.79
N GLN A 37 20.09 26.74 8.92
CA GLN A 37 20.18 27.41 10.22
C GLN A 37 21.46 28.25 10.21
N SER A 38 21.37 29.54 10.55
CA SER A 38 22.58 30.35 10.66
C SER A 38 23.45 29.74 11.75
N SER A 39 24.67 29.30 11.38
CA SER A 39 25.70 28.93 12.34
C SER A 39 26.31 30.15 13.04
N GLU A 40 25.85 31.36 12.68
CA GLU A 40 26.23 32.61 13.31
C GLU A 40 25.77 32.65 14.77
N PHE A 41 26.74 32.77 15.66
CA PHE A 41 26.52 33.02 17.08
C PHE A 41 26.10 34.48 17.26
N ASN A 42 24.84 34.73 17.63
CA ASN A 42 24.35 36.10 17.90
C ASN A 42 24.63 36.54 19.35
N GLY A 43 25.35 35.71 20.09
CA GLY A 43 25.85 36.04 21.41
C GLY A 43 27.04 36.99 21.37
N LYS A 44 27.72 37.12 22.51
CA LYS A 44 28.96 37.88 22.66
C LYS A 44 30.01 36.99 23.29
N ILE A 45 31.23 36.95 22.73
CA ILE A 45 32.36 36.23 23.32
C ILE A 45 33.29 37.24 24.00
N GLY A 46 33.35 37.20 25.34
CA GLY A 46 34.31 37.95 26.15
C GLY A 46 35.51 37.10 26.56
N LYS A 47 36.44 37.65 27.35
CA LYS A 47 37.62 36.89 27.82
C LYS A 47 37.27 35.82 28.87
N THR A 48 36.12 36.00 29.54
CA THR A 48 35.59 35.14 30.59
C THR A 48 34.09 34.94 30.39
N TYR A 49 33.48 33.95 31.06
CA TYR A 49 32.05 33.62 30.86
C TYR A 49 31.12 34.77 31.28
N ASP A 50 31.47 35.52 32.33
CA ASP A 50 30.78 36.70 32.83
C ASP A 50 30.85 37.90 31.87
N GLN A 51 31.83 37.91 30.96
CA GLN A 51 31.94 38.90 29.88
C GLN A 51 31.28 38.45 28.57
N SER A 52 30.77 37.22 28.54
CA SER A 52 30.15 36.58 27.38
C SER A 52 28.63 36.55 27.52
N LYS A 53 27.94 36.55 26.38
CA LYS A 53 26.50 36.26 26.27
C LYS A 53 26.38 35.02 25.41
N SER A 54 25.95 33.90 25.96
CA SER A 54 25.66 32.70 25.17
C SER A 54 24.46 32.90 24.26
N ASP A 55 24.45 32.20 23.14
CA ASP A 55 23.35 32.08 22.20
C ASP A 55 23.40 30.67 21.58
N TYR A 56 22.25 30.13 21.23
CA TYR A 56 22.11 28.85 20.53
C TYR A 56 21.28 29.05 19.26
N PRO A 57 21.68 28.46 18.13
CA PRO A 57 20.82 28.40 16.95
C PRO A 57 19.44 27.84 17.31
N GLN A 58 18.39 28.57 16.97
CA GLN A 58 17.02 28.15 17.23
C GLN A 58 16.57 27.10 16.21
N PRO A 59 15.75 26.11 16.59
CA PRO A 59 15.19 25.13 15.66
C PRO A 59 14.34 25.83 14.59
N ILE A 60 14.36 25.31 13.37
CA ILE A 60 13.46 25.76 12.30
C ILE A 60 12.02 25.46 12.72
N LYS A 61 11.16 26.49 12.63
CA LYS A 61 9.72 26.38 12.89
C LYS A 61 8.92 26.38 11.59
N ALA A 62 7.79 25.67 11.61
CA ALA A 62 6.76 25.78 10.58
C ALA A 62 6.26 27.23 10.47
N PRO A 63 5.76 27.65 9.30
CA PRO A 63 5.08 28.93 9.17
C PRO A 63 3.97 29.10 10.21
N GLU A 64 3.75 30.34 10.64
CA GLU A 64 2.70 30.64 11.62
C GLU A 64 1.32 30.22 11.07
N GLY A 65 0.54 29.53 11.90
CA GLY A 65 -0.79 29.05 11.54
C GLY A 65 -0.82 27.80 10.65
N ALA A 66 0.34 27.22 10.31
CA ALA A 66 0.40 25.99 9.53
C ALA A 66 -0.36 24.84 10.25
N PRO A 67 -1.23 24.10 9.55
CA PRO A 67 -2.08 23.11 10.20
C PRO A 67 -1.33 21.81 10.49
N ASN A 68 -1.83 21.01 11.43
CA ASN A 68 -1.52 19.59 11.39
C ASN A 68 -2.19 18.98 10.16
N VAL A 69 -1.63 17.89 9.64
CA VAL A 69 -2.14 17.24 8.44
C VAL A 69 -2.22 15.74 8.67
N VAL A 70 -3.39 15.16 8.41
CA VAL A 70 -3.61 13.71 8.42
C VAL A 70 -4.12 13.31 7.04
N VAL A 71 -3.35 12.49 6.33
CA VAL A 71 -3.78 11.89 5.07
C VAL A 71 -4.11 10.43 5.34
N ILE A 72 -5.34 10.04 5.06
CA ILE A 72 -5.82 8.65 5.13
C ILE A 72 -5.99 8.13 3.71
N LEU A 73 -5.41 6.97 3.40
CA LEU A 73 -5.50 6.34 2.08
C LEU A 73 -5.91 4.87 2.24
N LEU A 74 -7.13 4.52 1.82
CA LEU A 74 -7.55 3.12 1.76
C LEU A 74 -7.07 2.44 0.48
N ASP A 75 -6.88 1.14 0.56
CA ASP A 75 -6.35 0.28 -0.50
C ASP A 75 -7.51 -0.44 -1.23
N ASP A 76 -7.51 -0.41 -2.56
CA ASP A 76 -8.46 -1.16 -3.43
C ASP A 76 -9.96 -0.87 -3.24
N LEU A 77 -10.31 0.27 -2.67
CA LEU A 77 -11.71 0.63 -2.43
C LEU A 77 -12.33 1.38 -3.63
N GLY A 78 -13.23 0.73 -4.35
CA GLY A 78 -13.98 1.30 -5.46
C GLY A 78 -15.03 2.33 -5.04
N PHE A 79 -15.30 3.28 -5.94
CA PHE A 79 -16.20 4.42 -5.70
C PHE A 79 -17.60 4.02 -5.20
N GLY A 80 -18.15 2.92 -5.71
CA GLY A 80 -19.49 2.43 -5.40
C GLY A 80 -19.56 1.47 -4.21
N GLN A 81 -18.47 1.23 -3.48
CA GLN A 81 -18.46 0.28 -2.35
C GLN A 81 -18.80 0.93 -1.01
N ALA A 82 -18.30 2.15 -0.77
CA ALA A 82 -18.52 2.89 0.48
C ALA A 82 -19.89 3.58 0.53
N GLY A 83 -20.59 3.44 1.65
CA GLY A 83 -21.90 4.06 1.90
C GLY A 83 -21.93 5.57 1.66
N ARG A 84 -20.87 6.30 2.03
CA ARG A 84 -20.74 7.74 1.79
C ARG A 84 -20.87 8.13 0.32
N PHE A 85 -20.44 7.26 -0.59
CA PHE A 85 -20.46 7.42 -2.04
C PHE A 85 -21.57 6.59 -2.71
N GLY A 86 -22.58 6.18 -1.93
CA GLY A 86 -23.78 5.49 -2.41
C GLY A 86 -23.71 3.97 -2.41
N GLY A 87 -22.59 3.37 -1.97
CA GLY A 87 -22.49 1.93 -1.77
C GLY A 87 -23.42 1.39 -0.67
N LEU A 88 -23.56 0.07 -0.60
CA LEU A 88 -24.41 -0.58 0.41
C LEU A 88 -23.69 -0.92 1.72
N ILE A 89 -22.37 -0.70 1.80
CA ILE A 89 -21.58 -0.97 3.01
C ILE A 89 -21.56 0.29 3.89
N PRO A 90 -22.03 0.25 5.14
CA PRO A 90 -22.07 1.42 6.01
C PRO A 90 -20.65 1.92 6.35
N THR A 91 -20.46 3.23 6.25
CA THR A 91 -19.19 3.93 6.55
C THR A 91 -19.47 5.19 7.39
N PRO A 92 -20.06 5.03 8.59
CA PRO A 92 -20.55 6.16 9.40
C PRO A 92 -19.46 7.15 9.79
N ASN A 93 -18.19 6.74 9.92
CA ASN A 93 -17.13 7.69 10.28
C ASN A 93 -16.69 8.53 9.07
N MET A 94 -16.73 7.98 7.85
CA MET A 94 -16.65 8.80 6.63
C MET A 94 -17.80 9.82 6.56
N ASP A 95 -19.03 9.42 6.90
CA ASP A 95 -20.20 10.31 6.91
C ASP A 95 -20.02 11.46 7.93
N LYS A 96 -19.57 11.16 9.15
CA LYS A 96 -19.25 12.18 10.18
C LYS A 96 -18.19 13.16 9.69
N LEU A 97 -17.10 12.67 9.09
CA LEU A 97 -16.02 13.50 8.58
C LEU A 97 -16.51 14.42 7.45
N ALA A 98 -17.33 13.90 6.54
CA ALA A 98 -17.90 14.67 5.44
C ALA A 98 -18.88 15.74 5.92
N ALA A 99 -19.65 15.48 6.99
CA ALA A 99 -20.57 16.46 7.58
C ALA A 99 -19.87 17.72 8.11
N ARG A 100 -18.57 17.62 8.45
CA ARG A 100 -17.70 18.74 8.88
C ARG A 100 -16.63 19.10 7.84
N GLY A 101 -16.80 18.68 6.59
CA GLY A 101 -15.84 18.85 5.53
C GLY A 101 -16.52 19.01 4.17
N VAL A 102 -15.78 18.77 3.10
CA VAL A 102 -16.29 18.72 1.73
C VAL A 102 -15.99 17.34 1.13
N THR A 103 -16.81 16.91 0.18
CA THR A 103 -16.66 15.62 -0.51
C THR A 103 -16.40 15.85 -1.99
N TYR A 104 -15.35 15.26 -2.54
CA TYR A 104 -15.04 15.28 -3.95
C TYR A 104 -15.56 14.00 -4.60
N ASN A 105 -16.36 14.15 -5.65
CA ASN A 105 -16.90 13.05 -6.45
C ASN A 105 -16.17 12.89 -7.81
N ASN A 106 -15.20 13.74 -8.08
CA ASN A 106 -14.46 13.82 -9.35
C ASN A 106 -12.93 13.85 -9.11
N PHE A 107 -12.50 13.13 -8.08
CA PHE A 107 -11.09 12.94 -7.72
C PHE A 107 -10.56 11.65 -8.32
N HIS A 108 -9.35 11.68 -8.88
CA HIS A 108 -8.78 10.54 -9.59
C HIS A 108 -7.41 10.15 -9.05
N THR A 109 -7.10 8.88 -9.15
CA THR A 109 -5.81 8.27 -8.84
C THR A 109 -5.20 7.70 -10.12
N THR A 110 -4.03 7.06 -10.02
CA THR A 110 -3.34 6.56 -11.22
C THR A 110 -3.93 5.24 -11.72
N GLY A 111 -4.77 4.58 -10.91
CA GLY A 111 -5.40 3.30 -11.22
C GLY A 111 -4.70 2.05 -10.68
N ILE A 112 -3.62 2.20 -9.91
CA ILE A 112 -2.92 1.13 -9.19
C ILE A 112 -2.08 1.69 -8.01
N SER A 113 -1.80 0.86 -7.00
CA SER A 113 -1.30 1.24 -5.68
C SER A 113 0.04 2.00 -5.63
N SER A 114 1.18 1.36 -5.91
CA SER A 114 2.51 2.02 -5.81
C SER A 114 2.58 3.31 -6.63
N PRO A 115 2.08 3.32 -7.88
CA PRO A 115 2.01 4.54 -8.67
C PRO A 115 1.19 5.67 -8.03
N THR A 116 0.01 5.38 -7.46
CA THR A 116 -0.80 6.38 -6.75
C THR A 116 -0.06 6.94 -5.54
N ARG A 117 0.59 6.08 -4.74
CA ARG A 117 1.32 6.47 -3.52
C ARG A 117 2.50 7.38 -3.85
N ALA A 118 3.27 7.04 -4.88
CA ALA A 118 4.38 7.86 -5.36
C ALA A 118 3.88 9.23 -5.87
N ALA A 119 2.76 9.26 -6.59
CA ALA A 119 2.16 10.48 -7.09
C ALA A 119 1.62 11.38 -5.96
N LEU A 120 0.95 10.78 -4.97
CA LEU A 120 0.41 11.45 -3.78
C LEU A 120 1.53 12.15 -3.03
N LEU A 121 2.58 11.41 -2.69
CA LEU A 121 3.65 11.83 -1.78
C LEU A 121 4.64 12.80 -2.42
N THR A 122 4.50 13.09 -3.73
CA THR A 122 5.42 13.98 -4.46
C THR A 122 4.74 15.15 -5.15
N GLY A 123 3.43 15.05 -5.41
CA GLY A 123 2.72 15.99 -6.27
C GLY A 123 3.16 15.95 -7.75
N ARG A 124 3.77 14.84 -8.19
CA ARG A 124 4.30 14.63 -9.55
C ARG A 124 3.73 13.35 -10.13
N ASN A 125 3.69 13.24 -11.46
CA ASN A 125 3.14 12.04 -12.08
C ASN A 125 4.06 10.84 -11.83
N HIS A 126 3.46 9.69 -11.55
CA HIS A 126 4.15 8.48 -11.06
C HIS A 126 5.30 8.00 -11.96
N HIS A 127 5.20 8.18 -13.28
CA HIS A 127 6.27 7.89 -14.23
C HIS A 127 7.53 8.74 -13.99
N GLN A 128 7.38 10.03 -13.66
CA GLN A 128 8.51 10.91 -13.36
C GLN A 128 9.22 10.56 -12.04
N VAL A 129 8.56 9.77 -11.19
CA VAL A 129 9.08 9.24 -9.91
C VAL A 129 9.65 7.83 -10.08
N GLY A 130 9.53 7.21 -11.26
CA GLY A 130 10.00 5.84 -11.54
C GLY A 130 8.98 4.74 -11.26
N PHE A 131 7.75 5.10 -10.87
CA PHE A 131 6.67 4.17 -10.52
C PHE A 131 5.59 4.10 -11.62
N GLY A 132 5.98 3.78 -12.86
CA GLY A 132 5.05 3.42 -13.94
C GLY A 132 4.34 2.08 -13.72
N THR A 133 4.80 1.30 -12.74
CA THR A 133 4.23 0.02 -12.30
C THR A 133 4.50 -0.20 -10.81
N ILE A 134 4.07 -1.33 -10.27
CA ILE A 134 4.39 -1.80 -8.92
C ILE A 134 5.84 -2.31 -8.80
N THR A 135 6.38 -2.29 -7.57
CA THR A 135 7.78 -2.65 -7.24
C THR A 135 8.17 -4.05 -7.69
N GLU A 136 7.22 -4.99 -7.64
CA GLU A 136 7.38 -6.41 -8.00
C GLU A 136 7.51 -6.63 -9.52
N LEU A 137 7.13 -5.63 -10.33
CA LEU A 137 7.15 -5.68 -11.80
C LEU A 137 8.12 -4.66 -12.42
N SER A 138 9.06 -4.13 -11.64
CA SER A 138 9.99 -3.11 -12.11
C SER A 138 10.88 -3.58 -13.28
N THR A 139 11.34 -2.62 -14.09
CA THR A 139 12.21 -2.86 -15.25
C THR A 139 13.35 -1.84 -15.28
N GLY A 140 14.33 -2.02 -16.17
CA GLY A 140 15.48 -1.11 -16.28
C GLY A 140 15.15 0.27 -16.86
N PHE A 141 13.92 0.55 -17.29
CA PHE A 141 13.54 1.84 -17.83
C PHE A 141 13.34 2.88 -16.72
N PRO A 142 13.80 4.14 -16.87
CA PRO A 142 13.74 5.14 -15.79
C PRO A 142 12.36 5.28 -15.15
N ALA A 143 11.31 5.35 -15.97
CA ALA A 143 9.93 5.52 -15.52
C ALA A 143 9.31 4.28 -14.86
N TYR A 144 9.95 3.12 -14.96
CA TYR A 144 9.47 1.84 -14.44
C TYR A 144 10.49 1.15 -13.51
N SER A 145 11.55 1.86 -13.13
CA SER A 145 12.65 1.34 -12.31
C SER A 145 12.28 1.16 -10.85
N THR A 146 11.24 1.84 -10.39
CA THR A 146 10.78 1.89 -9.00
C THR A 146 11.83 2.42 -8.02
N ILE A 147 12.85 3.09 -8.55
CA ILE A 147 13.86 3.83 -7.79
C ILE A 147 13.41 5.28 -7.74
N TRP A 148 13.07 5.76 -6.55
CA TRP A 148 12.65 7.14 -6.35
C TRP A 148 13.84 8.09 -6.56
N PRO A 149 13.81 8.99 -7.56
CA PRO A 149 14.94 9.84 -7.89
C PRO A 149 15.05 11.04 -6.93
N LYS A 150 16.27 11.48 -6.62
CA LYS A 150 16.51 12.66 -5.75
C LYS A 150 16.03 14.00 -6.33
N SER A 151 15.75 14.06 -7.63
CA SER A 151 15.12 15.22 -8.29
C SER A 151 13.62 15.33 -8.00
N VAL A 152 13.08 14.43 -7.19
CA VAL A 152 11.69 14.41 -6.74
C VAL A 152 11.65 14.21 -5.24
N ALA A 153 11.68 15.28 -4.46
CA ALA A 153 11.54 15.22 -3.01
C ALA A 153 10.11 14.80 -2.62
N SER A 154 10.01 13.99 -1.56
CA SER A 154 8.74 13.65 -0.94
C SER A 154 8.19 14.86 -0.15
N ILE A 155 6.88 14.90 0.04
CA ILE A 155 6.24 15.87 0.92
C ILE A 155 6.73 15.77 2.36
N ALA A 156 7.05 14.57 2.84
CA ALA A 156 7.55 14.39 4.21
C ALA A 156 8.92 15.07 4.39
N GLU A 157 9.82 14.93 3.41
CA GLU A 157 11.12 15.63 3.44
C GLU A 157 10.93 17.16 3.42
N VAL A 158 10.06 17.64 2.53
CA VAL A 158 9.75 19.07 2.43
C VAL A 158 9.17 19.63 3.73
N LEU A 159 8.21 18.93 4.34
CA LEU A 159 7.57 19.35 5.58
C LEU A 159 8.53 19.27 6.78
N ARG A 160 9.30 18.18 6.91
CA ARG A 160 10.30 17.99 7.96
C ARG A 160 11.30 19.14 7.97
N ASP A 161 11.86 19.47 6.81
CA ASP A 161 12.86 20.53 6.66
C ASP A 161 12.26 21.94 6.83
N ASN A 162 10.92 22.04 6.84
CA ASN A 162 10.17 23.24 7.18
C ASN A 162 9.63 23.25 8.61
N GLY A 163 10.01 22.29 9.47
CA GLY A 163 9.69 22.30 10.90
C GLY A 163 8.49 21.46 11.32
N TYR A 164 8.01 20.54 10.48
CA TYR A 164 6.99 19.55 10.88
C TYR A 164 7.61 18.33 11.57
N SER A 165 6.80 17.61 12.35
CA SER A 165 7.03 16.20 12.68
C SER A 165 6.34 15.30 11.65
N THR A 166 7.02 14.27 11.13
CA THR A 166 6.47 13.43 10.05
C THR A 166 6.40 11.96 10.45
N SER A 167 5.25 11.34 10.20
CA SER A 167 4.99 9.92 10.52
C SER A 167 4.22 9.21 9.42
N ALA A 168 4.48 7.92 9.22
CA ALA A 168 3.76 7.06 8.29
C ALA A 168 3.34 5.74 8.96
N TYR A 169 2.12 5.26 8.66
CA TYR A 169 1.57 4.02 9.20
C TYR A 169 0.96 3.14 8.11
N GLY A 170 1.24 1.85 8.15
CA GLY A 170 0.67 0.84 7.25
C GLY A 170 1.49 0.58 5.98
N LYS A 171 0.80 0.39 4.85
CA LYS A 171 1.38 0.03 3.55
C LYS A 171 2.21 1.14 2.95
N TRP A 172 3.49 0.86 2.72
CA TRP A 172 4.39 1.74 2.00
C TRP A 172 4.34 1.55 0.47
N HIS A 173 4.72 0.37 -0.01
CA HIS A 173 4.72 -0.04 -1.43
C HIS A 173 5.50 0.87 -2.40
N ASN A 174 6.44 1.68 -1.90
CA ASN A 174 7.34 2.52 -2.71
C ASN A 174 8.83 2.28 -2.40
N THR A 175 9.19 1.11 -1.88
CA THR A 175 10.58 0.66 -1.76
C THR A 175 10.85 -0.37 -2.86
N PRO A 176 11.93 -0.26 -3.64
CA PRO A 176 12.31 -1.31 -4.59
C PRO A 176 12.35 -2.67 -3.90
N ASP A 177 11.82 -3.71 -4.57
CA ASP A 177 11.62 -5.04 -3.97
C ASP A 177 12.91 -5.62 -3.35
N TRP A 178 14.06 -5.39 -3.99
CA TRP A 178 15.39 -5.83 -3.54
C TRP A 178 16.00 -4.99 -2.40
N GLU A 179 15.39 -3.86 -2.02
CA GLU A 179 15.84 -3.00 -0.91
C GLU A 179 14.94 -3.14 0.33
N THR A 180 13.95 -4.03 0.33
CA THR A 180 12.99 -4.21 1.43
C THR A 180 13.57 -4.93 2.65
N SER A 181 14.80 -5.45 2.56
CA SER A 181 15.44 -6.19 3.65
C SER A 181 15.90 -5.27 4.80
N PRO A 182 15.90 -5.76 6.06
CA PRO A 182 16.43 -5.02 7.21
C PRO A 182 17.96 -4.83 7.18
N ALA A 183 18.65 -5.26 6.12
CA ALA A 183 20.09 -5.02 5.95
C ALA A 183 20.41 -3.63 5.32
N GLY A 184 19.39 -2.88 4.90
CA GLY A 184 19.55 -1.61 4.21
C GLY A 184 19.55 -1.74 2.68
N PRO A 185 19.76 -0.63 1.96
CA PRO A 185 20.46 0.57 2.42
C PRO A 185 19.58 1.70 3.00
N PHE A 186 18.25 1.49 3.08
CA PHE A 186 17.25 2.37 3.71
C PHE A 186 16.99 3.74 3.06
N GLN A 187 17.68 4.14 1.98
CA GLN A 187 17.40 5.44 1.34
C GLN A 187 16.04 5.48 0.65
N GLN A 188 15.55 4.33 0.15
CA GLN A 188 14.24 4.19 -0.49
C GLN A 188 13.13 3.78 0.50
N TRP A 189 13.42 3.79 1.80
CA TRP A 189 12.45 3.53 2.86
C TRP A 189 11.74 4.82 3.26
N PRO A 190 10.57 4.75 3.95
CA PRO A 190 9.91 5.94 4.49
C PRO A 190 10.87 6.85 5.27
N THR A 191 11.74 6.25 6.09
CA THR A 191 12.74 6.97 6.92
C THR A 191 13.83 7.66 6.10
N GLY A 192 14.21 7.06 4.96
CA GLY A 192 15.10 7.68 3.97
C GLY A 192 14.45 8.79 3.15
N LEU A 193 13.11 8.81 3.10
CA LEU A 193 12.29 9.72 2.30
C LEU A 193 11.55 10.75 3.17
N GLY A 194 12.11 11.11 4.33
CA GLY A 194 11.67 12.26 5.10
C GLY A 194 10.66 11.98 6.21
N PHE A 195 10.16 10.75 6.36
CA PHE A 195 9.39 10.37 7.54
C PHE A 195 10.32 10.17 8.74
N GLN A 196 10.05 10.85 9.85
CA GLN A 196 10.86 10.68 11.07
C GLN A 196 10.45 9.42 11.86
N HIS A 197 9.26 8.89 11.57
CA HIS A 197 8.78 7.64 12.14
C HIS A 197 7.97 6.85 11.11
N PHE A 198 8.16 5.54 11.07
CA PHE A 198 7.38 4.61 10.26
C PHE A 198 6.97 3.39 11.08
N TYR A 199 5.71 2.99 10.97
CA TYR A 199 5.23 1.72 11.50
C TYR A 199 4.31 1.02 10.50
N GLY A 200 4.77 -0.05 9.87
CA GLY A 200 4.00 -0.67 8.79
C GLY A 200 4.78 -1.71 8.00
N PHE A 201 4.41 -1.91 6.75
CA PHE A 201 4.99 -2.94 5.88
C PHE A 201 5.36 -2.40 4.50
N HIS A 202 6.36 -3.00 3.85
CA HIS A 202 6.89 -2.53 2.57
C HIS A 202 6.16 -3.10 1.35
N GLY A 203 5.71 -4.34 1.41
CA GLY A 203 5.11 -5.06 0.28
C GLY A 203 3.79 -4.47 -0.21
N GLY A 204 3.34 -4.94 -1.38
CA GLY A 204 2.05 -4.58 -1.94
C GLY A 204 0.83 -5.09 -1.17
N GLU A 205 0.99 -6.16 -0.39
CA GLU A 205 -0.04 -6.75 0.46
C GLU A 205 0.59 -7.37 1.70
N THR A 206 -0.21 -7.64 2.74
CA THR A 206 0.23 -8.33 3.96
C THR A 206 -0.96 -9.02 4.62
N SER A 207 -0.71 -10.08 5.38
CA SER A 207 -1.74 -10.71 6.21
C SER A 207 -2.24 -9.71 7.27
N GLN A 208 -3.55 -9.56 7.41
CA GLN A 208 -4.11 -8.70 8.47
C GLN A 208 -4.11 -9.37 9.86
N TRP A 209 -3.72 -10.63 9.92
CA TRP A 209 -3.63 -11.46 11.12
C TRP A 209 -2.18 -11.71 11.53
N GLU A 210 -1.29 -11.88 10.54
CA GLU A 210 0.12 -12.24 10.72
C GLU A 210 1.06 -11.34 9.87
N PRO A 211 0.98 -10.00 9.99
CA PRO A 211 1.70 -9.09 9.10
C PRO A 211 3.22 -9.09 9.30
N GLN A 212 3.94 -8.73 8.24
CA GLN A 212 5.37 -8.43 8.27
C GLN A 212 5.59 -6.94 8.57
N LEU A 213 5.74 -6.59 9.84
CA LEU A 213 5.84 -5.19 10.27
C LEU A 213 7.27 -4.73 10.54
N PHE A 214 7.49 -3.44 10.35
CA PHE A 214 8.72 -2.73 10.67
C PHE A 214 8.37 -1.50 11.49
N ASN A 215 9.18 -1.26 12.53
CA ASN A 215 9.24 -0.01 13.25
C ASN A 215 10.52 0.71 12.83
N ASP A 216 10.36 1.78 12.08
CA ASP A 216 11.39 2.50 11.36
C ASP A 216 12.16 1.57 10.41
N THR A 217 13.33 1.07 10.85
CA THR A 217 14.17 0.14 10.06
C THR A 217 14.33 -1.22 10.74
N THR A 218 13.56 -1.50 11.79
CA THR A 218 13.68 -2.72 12.60
C THR A 218 12.43 -3.58 12.46
N PRO A 219 12.54 -4.87 12.11
CA PRO A 219 11.40 -5.79 12.10
C PRO A 219 10.70 -5.86 13.46
N VAL A 220 9.38 -6.05 13.45
CA VAL A 220 8.54 -6.11 14.65
C VAL A 220 7.86 -7.46 14.70
N GLU A 221 7.99 -8.12 15.86
CA GLU A 221 7.23 -9.33 16.15
C GLU A 221 5.94 -9.01 16.90
N LEU A 222 4.89 -9.75 16.55
CA LEU A 222 3.57 -9.57 17.13
C LEU A 222 3.57 -10.01 18.60
N THR A 223 2.89 -9.24 19.43
CA THR A 223 2.72 -9.53 20.85
C THR A 223 1.47 -10.38 21.15
N LYS A 224 0.58 -10.52 20.17
CA LYS A 224 -0.67 -11.30 20.22
C LYS A 224 -0.76 -12.16 18.96
N LYS A 225 -1.31 -13.36 19.10
CA LYS A 225 -1.62 -14.24 17.96
C LYS A 225 -2.99 -13.89 17.35
N PRO A 226 -3.30 -14.36 16.14
CA PRO A 226 -4.66 -14.27 15.58
C PRO A 226 -5.72 -14.84 16.53
N SER A 227 -5.43 -15.95 17.19
CA SER A 227 -6.31 -16.59 18.17
C SER A 227 -6.60 -15.73 19.42
N ASP A 228 -5.74 -14.75 19.70
CA ASP A 228 -5.92 -13.79 20.81
C ASP A 228 -6.68 -12.52 20.36
N GLY A 229 -7.16 -12.50 19.10
CA GLY A 229 -7.88 -11.39 18.49
C GLY A 229 -6.98 -10.28 17.95
N TYR A 230 -5.71 -10.56 17.61
CA TYR A 230 -4.87 -9.56 16.94
C TYR A 230 -5.48 -9.15 15.59
N GLN A 231 -5.49 -7.86 15.25
CA GLN A 231 -5.81 -7.41 13.90
C GLN A 231 -5.01 -6.14 13.55
N LEU A 232 -4.46 -6.09 12.33
CA LEU A 232 -3.54 -5.03 11.90
C LEU A 232 -4.11 -3.60 11.92
N ASN A 233 -5.33 -3.34 11.45
CA ASN A 233 -5.98 -2.03 11.51
C ASN A 233 -6.05 -1.48 12.95
N GLU A 234 -6.44 -2.31 13.92
CA GLU A 234 -6.46 -1.89 15.33
C GLU A 234 -5.05 -1.51 15.79
N ASP A 235 -4.04 -2.32 15.47
CA ASP A 235 -2.64 -2.08 15.83
C ASP A 235 -2.09 -0.78 15.21
N LEU A 236 -2.29 -0.59 13.89
CA LEU A 236 -1.89 0.62 13.17
C LEU A 236 -2.55 1.87 13.78
N VAL A 237 -3.85 1.81 14.08
CA VAL A 237 -4.58 2.93 14.70
C VAL A 237 -4.04 3.21 16.10
N ASN A 238 -3.80 2.18 16.92
CA ASN A 238 -3.22 2.34 18.25
C ASN A 238 -1.84 3.02 18.17
N LYS A 239 -0.97 2.60 17.25
CA LYS A 239 0.36 3.19 17.05
C LYS A 239 0.30 4.64 16.58
N ALA A 240 -0.60 4.95 15.65
CA ALA A 240 -0.81 6.33 15.20
C ALA A 240 -1.30 7.23 16.34
N ILE A 241 -2.25 6.76 17.15
CA ILE A 241 -2.76 7.48 18.33
C ILE A 241 -1.63 7.72 19.35
N GLU A 242 -0.87 6.68 19.70
CA GLU A 242 0.26 6.74 20.64
C GLU A 242 1.28 7.81 20.23
N TRP A 243 1.67 7.83 18.95
CA TRP A 243 2.64 8.80 18.45
C TRP A 243 2.09 10.22 18.41
N ILE A 244 0.83 10.41 17.97
CA ILE A 244 0.20 11.75 17.97
C ILE A 244 0.12 12.29 19.41
N ASP A 245 -0.23 11.45 20.37
CA ASP A 245 -0.21 11.79 21.80
C ASP A 245 1.17 12.22 22.28
N GLN A 246 2.19 11.42 21.98
CA GLN A 246 3.56 11.70 22.36
C GLN A 246 4.07 13.00 21.73
N GLN A 247 3.83 13.18 20.43
CA GLN A 247 4.26 14.36 19.69
C GLN A 247 3.64 15.62 20.29
N LYS A 248 2.31 15.63 20.50
CA LYS A 248 1.60 16.79 21.05
C LYS A 248 1.93 17.08 22.50
N SER A 249 2.17 16.04 23.31
CA SER A 249 2.56 16.21 24.71
C SER A 249 3.97 16.80 24.86
N ILE A 250 4.90 16.42 23.98
CA ILE A 250 6.31 16.88 24.04
C ILE A 250 6.49 18.24 23.36
N ASN A 251 5.82 18.48 22.23
CA ASN A 251 6.00 19.69 21.44
C ASN A 251 4.68 20.18 20.82
N PRO A 252 3.77 20.74 21.63
CA PRO A 252 2.41 21.09 21.21
C PRO A 252 2.37 22.13 20.08
N ASP A 253 3.33 23.06 20.06
CA ASP A 253 3.41 24.14 19.06
C ASP A 253 3.95 23.66 17.70
N LYS A 254 4.54 22.47 17.63
CA LYS A 254 5.06 21.90 16.38
C LYS A 254 3.95 21.13 15.67
N PRO A 255 3.62 21.45 14.40
CA PRO A 255 2.62 20.70 13.67
C PRO A 255 3.15 19.33 13.24
N TYR A 256 2.25 18.39 13.02
CA TYR A 256 2.58 17.07 12.51
C TYR A 256 1.94 16.79 11.15
N PHE A 257 2.59 15.91 10.39
CA PHE A 257 2.07 15.25 9.21
C PHE A 257 2.03 13.74 9.48
N THR A 258 0.84 13.16 9.39
CA THR A 258 0.62 11.72 9.52
C THR A 258 0.05 11.19 8.21
N TYR A 259 0.78 10.27 7.59
CA TYR A 259 0.32 9.48 6.46
C TYR A 259 -0.16 8.11 6.97
N PHE A 260 -1.47 7.91 7.02
CA PHE A 260 -2.10 6.68 7.50
C PHE A 260 -2.69 5.89 6.33
N ALA A 261 -2.00 4.83 5.90
CA ALA A 261 -2.39 4.04 4.75
C ALA A 261 -2.46 2.56 5.13
N PRO A 262 -3.55 2.08 5.75
CA PRO A 262 -3.67 0.67 6.14
C PRO A 262 -3.58 -0.24 4.90
N GLY A 263 -3.32 -1.53 5.11
CA GLY A 263 -3.47 -2.54 4.04
C GLY A 263 -4.94 -2.78 3.66
N ALA A 264 -5.87 -2.25 4.46
CA ALA A 264 -7.29 -2.39 4.19
C ALA A 264 -7.76 -1.48 3.05
N VAL A 265 -8.61 -1.94 2.14
CA VAL A 265 -9.35 -3.23 2.14
C VAL A 265 -8.85 -4.18 1.05
N HIS A 266 -7.54 -4.19 0.80
CA HIS A 266 -6.87 -5.07 -0.16
C HIS A 266 -6.95 -6.54 0.27
N ALA A 267 -6.69 -7.46 -0.67
CA ALA A 267 -6.42 -8.84 -0.33
C ALA A 267 -5.12 -8.98 0.52
N PRO A 268 -4.99 -10.05 1.31
CA PRO A 268 -6.04 -11.02 1.62
C PRO A 268 -7.18 -10.37 2.42
N LEU A 269 -8.42 -10.68 2.01
CA LEU A 269 -9.62 -10.06 2.57
C LEU A 269 -9.90 -10.63 3.95
N HIS A 270 -9.32 -10.02 4.98
CA HIS A 270 -9.35 -10.50 6.35
C HIS A 270 -10.11 -9.56 7.29
N ALA A 271 -11.05 -10.11 8.05
CA ALA A 271 -11.81 -9.33 9.03
C ALA A 271 -12.29 -10.20 10.19
N PRO A 272 -12.46 -9.64 11.40
CA PRO A 272 -13.00 -10.42 12.51
C PRO A 272 -14.39 -10.96 12.17
N LYS A 273 -14.65 -12.20 12.59
CA LYS A 273 -15.84 -12.95 12.20
C LYS A 273 -17.15 -12.21 12.51
N GLU A 274 -17.21 -11.55 13.66
CA GLU A 274 -18.37 -10.78 14.10
C GLU A 274 -18.66 -9.55 13.22
N TRP A 275 -17.66 -9.06 12.47
CA TRP A 275 -17.87 -8.00 11.48
C TRP A 275 -18.36 -8.56 10.15
N ILE A 276 -17.83 -9.71 9.72
CA ILE A 276 -18.29 -10.40 8.52
C ILE A 276 -19.76 -10.84 8.67
N ASP A 277 -20.11 -11.42 9.82
CA ASP A 277 -21.44 -11.98 10.08
C ASP A 277 -22.56 -10.93 10.03
N LYS A 278 -22.26 -9.63 10.20
CA LYS A 278 -23.23 -8.52 10.04
C LYS A 278 -23.78 -8.42 8.62
N PHE A 279 -23.07 -8.97 7.64
CA PHE A 279 -23.39 -8.87 6.22
C PHE A 279 -24.01 -10.13 5.64
N LYS A 280 -24.25 -11.17 6.45
CA LYS A 280 -24.83 -12.43 5.97
C LYS A 280 -26.12 -12.22 5.16
N GLY A 281 -26.13 -12.71 3.93
CA GLY A 281 -27.25 -12.62 2.97
C GLY A 281 -27.51 -11.23 2.40
N LYS A 282 -26.68 -10.22 2.73
CA LYS A 282 -26.87 -8.84 2.24
C LYS A 282 -26.45 -8.67 0.79
N PHE A 283 -25.77 -9.65 0.20
CA PHE A 283 -25.23 -9.60 -1.16
C PHE A 283 -25.82 -10.67 -2.10
N ASP A 284 -26.85 -11.42 -1.64
CA ASP A 284 -27.49 -12.49 -2.42
C ASP A 284 -28.17 -11.99 -3.70
N MET A 285 -28.46 -10.69 -3.78
CA MET A 285 -29.00 -10.05 -4.97
C MET A 285 -28.02 -10.06 -6.16
N GLY A 286 -26.72 -10.18 -5.89
CA GLY A 286 -25.68 -10.24 -6.90
C GLY A 286 -25.22 -8.90 -7.45
N TRP A 287 -24.12 -8.94 -8.21
CA TRP A 287 -23.44 -7.75 -8.72
C TRP A 287 -24.28 -6.94 -9.71
N ASP A 288 -25.09 -7.55 -10.56
CA ASP A 288 -25.93 -6.79 -11.51
C ASP A 288 -26.96 -5.94 -10.74
N LYS A 289 -27.67 -6.54 -9.77
CA LYS A 289 -28.67 -5.82 -8.97
C LYS A 289 -28.04 -4.80 -8.03
N TYR A 290 -26.90 -5.14 -7.43
CA TYR A 290 -26.12 -4.21 -6.61
C TYR A 290 -25.82 -2.91 -7.37
N ARG A 291 -25.38 -3.00 -8.63
CA ARG A 291 -25.08 -1.81 -9.45
C ARG A 291 -26.30 -0.92 -9.66
N GLU A 292 -27.46 -1.52 -9.92
CA GLU A 292 -28.71 -0.75 -10.07
C GLU A 292 -29.07 0.01 -8.78
N GLU A 293 -28.96 -0.65 -7.63
CA GLU A 293 -29.27 -0.07 -6.33
C GLU A 293 -28.30 1.04 -5.94
N VAL A 294 -26.99 0.80 -6.07
CA VAL A 294 -25.96 1.80 -5.81
C VAL A 294 -26.09 2.99 -6.74
N PHE A 295 -26.36 2.75 -8.03
CA PHE A 295 -26.56 3.83 -8.98
C PHE A 295 -27.78 4.70 -8.63
N ALA A 296 -28.91 4.08 -8.27
CA ALA A 296 -30.10 4.81 -7.83
C ALA A 296 -29.80 5.66 -6.57
N ARG A 297 -29.12 5.05 -5.59
CA ARG A 297 -28.74 5.71 -4.33
C ARG A 297 -27.75 6.87 -4.56
N GLN A 298 -26.76 6.70 -5.44
CA GLN A 298 -25.82 7.77 -5.82
C GLN A 298 -26.55 8.99 -6.39
N LYS A 299 -27.58 8.78 -7.22
CA LYS A 299 -28.40 9.86 -7.79
C LYS A 299 -29.29 10.51 -6.74
N GLU A 300 -29.89 9.72 -5.85
CA GLU A 300 -30.71 10.22 -4.74
C GLU A 300 -29.90 11.09 -3.78
N MET A 301 -28.68 10.66 -3.44
CA MET A 301 -27.75 11.39 -2.58
C MET A 301 -27.11 12.61 -3.26
N GLY A 302 -27.29 12.77 -4.57
CA GLY A 302 -26.63 13.82 -5.35
C GLY A 302 -25.11 13.65 -5.50
N ILE A 303 -24.57 12.46 -5.20
CA ILE A 303 -23.14 12.12 -5.38
C ILE A 303 -22.78 12.13 -6.86
N ILE A 304 -23.69 11.69 -7.73
CA ILE A 304 -23.52 11.76 -9.18
C ILE A 304 -24.64 12.62 -9.82
N PRO A 305 -24.39 13.22 -11.00
CA PRO A 305 -25.42 13.96 -11.73
C PRO A 305 -26.68 13.14 -12.04
N LYS A 306 -27.85 13.78 -12.06
CA LYS A 306 -29.16 13.12 -12.29
C LYS A 306 -29.32 12.53 -13.69
N ASP A 307 -28.54 12.98 -14.65
CA ASP A 307 -28.50 12.53 -16.04
C ASP A 307 -27.39 11.51 -16.31
N THR A 308 -26.56 11.20 -15.31
CA THR A 308 -25.58 10.09 -15.39
C THR A 308 -26.27 8.83 -15.88
N LYS A 309 -25.56 8.05 -16.70
CA LYS A 309 -26.01 6.74 -17.19
C LYS A 309 -25.24 5.63 -16.47
N LEU A 310 -25.90 4.50 -16.26
CA LEU A 310 -25.21 3.31 -15.78
C LEU A 310 -24.56 2.62 -16.97
N THR A 311 -23.25 2.37 -16.89
CA THR A 311 -22.52 1.67 -17.96
C THR A 311 -22.92 0.20 -18.03
N PRO A 312 -22.95 -0.39 -19.23
CA PRO A 312 -23.32 -1.79 -19.41
C PRO A 312 -22.28 -2.74 -18.79
N ARG A 313 -22.68 -3.99 -18.53
CA ARG A 313 -21.77 -5.05 -18.10
C ARG A 313 -20.77 -5.37 -19.22
N PRO A 314 -19.46 -5.42 -18.92
CA PRO A 314 -18.47 -5.97 -19.84
C PRO A 314 -18.84 -7.42 -20.21
N LYS A 315 -18.71 -7.78 -21.48
CA LYS A 315 -19.06 -9.12 -21.98
C LYS A 315 -18.20 -10.23 -21.36
N GLU A 316 -17.04 -9.87 -20.82
CA GLU A 316 -16.09 -10.77 -20.16
C GLU A 316 -16.50 -11.13 -18.73
N ILE A 317 -17.56 -10.50 -18.19
CA ILE A 317 -18.11 -10.78 -16.86
C ILE A 317 -19.46 -11.46 -17.03
N GLU A 318 -19.66 -12.62 -16.41
CA GLU A 318 -20.92 -13.37 -16.47
C GLU A 318 -22.10 -12.64 -15.80
N ALA A 319 -23.33 -12.99 -16.20
CA ALA A 319 -24.52 -12.43 -15.58
C ALA A 319 -24.72 -13.12 -14.24
N TRP A 320 -25.11 -12.39 -13.19
CA TRP A 320 -25.43 -13.03 -11.91
C TRP A 320 -26.50 -14.11 -12.08
N ASP A 321 -27.53 -13.86 -12.88
CA ASP A 321 -28.63 -14.79 -13.08
C ASP A 321 -28.27 -16.04 -13.88
N SER A 322 -27.15 -16.04 -14.63
CA SER A 322 -26.66 -17.24 -15.30
C SER A 322 -25.84 -18.16 -14.39
N LEU A 323 -25.47 -17.71 -13.20
CA LEU A 323 -24.67 -18.48 -12.26
C LEU A 323 -25.47 -19.60 -11.60
N SER A 324 -24.77 -20.69 -11.27
CA SER A 324 -25.29 -21.78 -10.44
C SER A 324 -25.54 -21.32 -8.99
N ALA A 325 -26.33 -22.09 -8.24
CA ALA A 325 -26.59 -21.82 -6.83
C ALA A 325 -25.29 -21.82 -5.99
N ASP A 326 -24.36 -22.72 -6.30
CA ASP A 326 -23.06 -22.83 -5.64
C ASP A 326 -22.16 -21.63 -5.92
N GLN A 327 -22.14 -21.14 -7.17
CA GLN A 327 -21.46 -19.89 -7.52
C GLN A 327 -22.07 -18.71 -6.76
N LYS A 328 -23.39 -18.55 -6.77
CA LYS A 328 -24.07 -17.45 -6.06
C LYS A 328 -23.78 -17.48 -4.56
N ARG A 329 -23.81 -18.65 -3.94
CA ARG A 329 -23.49 -18.84 -2.51
C ARG A 329 -22.04 -18.43 -2.19
N LEU A 330 -21.07 -18.94 -2.94
CA LEU A 330 -19.66 -18.64 -2.73
C LEU A 330 -19.35 -17.16 -2.98
N TYR A 331 -19.84 -16.61 -4.08
CA TYR A 331 -19.53 -15.25 -4.48
C TYR A 331 -20.17 -14.22 -3.55
N SER A 332 -21.37 -14.50 -3.02
CA SER A 332 -21.98 -13.66 -1.99
C SER A 332 -21.14 -13.67 -0.72
N ARG A 333 -20.68 -14.84 -0.27
CA ARG A 333 -19.82 -14.96 0.92
C ARG A 333 -18.54 -14.14 0.80
N HIS A 334 -17.86 -14.20 -0.35
CA HIS A 334 -16.67 -13.38 -0.60
C HIS A 334 -16.95 -11.87 -0.43
N MET A 335 -18.10 -11.39 -0.90
CA MET A 335 -18.50 -9.99 -0.74
C MET A 335 -18.90 -9.62 0.69
N GLU A 336 -19.49 -10.56 1.45
CA GLU A 336 -19.74 -10.37 2.88
C GLU A 336 -18.45 -10.18 3.67
N VAL A 337 -17.40 -10.95 3.34
CA VAL A 337 -16.07 -10.82 3.95
C VAL A 337 -15.48 -9.44 3.66
N PHE A 338 -15.50 -9.01 2.40
CA PHE A 338 -15.08 -7.66 2.01
C PHE A 338 -15.87 -6.57 2.76
N ALA A 339 -17.19 -6.70 2.85
CA ALA A 339 -18.05 -5.74 3.54
C ALA A 339 -17.76 -5.67 5.05
N GLY A 340 -17.53 -6.83 5.68
CA GLY A 340 -17.06 -6.92 7.06
C GLY A 340 -15.73 -6.18 7.25
N PHE A 341 -14.78 -6.38 6.33
CA PHE A 341 -13.47 -5.73 6.38
C PHE A 341 -13.56 -4.22 6.24
N LEU A 342 -14.36 -3.72 5.29
CA LEU A 342 -14.56 -2.28 5.11
C LEU A 342 -15.27 -1.64 6.30
N ALA A 343 -16.32 -2.25 6.83
CA ALA A 343 -17.04 -1.71 7.99
C ALA A 343 -16.14 -1.69 9.25
N TYR A 344 -15.32 -2.71 9.44
CA TYR A 344 -14.34 -2.74 10.52
C TYR A 344 -13.24 -1.69 10.35
N THR A 345 -12.76 -1.49 9.11
CA THR A 345 -11.78 -0.45 8.78
C THR A 345 -12.33 0.95 9.06
N ASP A 346 -13.57 1.25 8.66
CA ASP A 346 -14.21 2.54 8.98
C ASP A 346 -14.36 2.75 10.49
N TYR A 347 -14.65 1.68 11.24
CA TYR A 347 -14.70 1.73 12.70
C TYR A 347 -13.34 2.08 13.32
N GLU A 348 -12.27 1.37 12.96
CA GLU A 348 -10.93 1.61 13.49
C GLU A 348 -10.39 2.99 13.09
N VAL A 349 -10.54 3.38 11.82
CA VAL A 349 -10.16 4.74 11.39
C VAL A 349 -10.99 5.80 12.12
N GLY A 350 -12.24 5.51 12.44
CA GLY A 350 -13.07 6.34 13.31
C GLY A 350 -12.42 6.67 14.65
N ARG A 351 -11.75 5.71 15.29
CA ARG A 351 -11.02 5.94 16.55
C ARG A 351 -9.85 6.91 16.37
N LEU A 352 -9.13 6.83 15.24
CA LEU A 352 -8.08 7.80 14.91
C LEU A 352 -8.67 9.20 14.67
N LEU A 353 -9.80 9.30 13.96
CA LEU A 353 -10.48 10.57 13.73
C LEU A 353 -10.99 11.21 15.04
N ASP A 354 -11.58 10.40 15.92
CA ASP A 354 -12.03 10.82 17.26
C ASP A 354 -10.84 11.30 18.10
N LYS A 355 -9.68 10.64 17.98
CA LYS A 355 -8.45 11.09 18.65
C LYS A 355 -8.02 12.47 18.16
N VAL A 356 -7.93 12.67 16.85
CA VAL A 356 -7.55 13.96 16.26
C VAL A 356 -8.54 15.05 16.68
N GLU A 357 -9.83 14.76 16.72
CA GLU A 357 -10.87 15.70 17.15
C GLU A 357 -10.78 16.05 18.65
N SER A 358 -10.27 15.15 19.48
CA SER A 358 -10.07 15.42 20.91
C SER A 358 -8.90 16.36 21.21
N MET A 359 -8.03 16.64 20.23
CA MET A 359 -6.84 17.46 20.44
C MET A 359 -7.16 18.96 20.52
N PRO A 360 -6.38 19.76 21.29
CA PRO A 360 -6.61 21.21 21.41
C PRO A 360 -6.57 21.99 20.10
N ASP A 361 -5.90 21.44 19.08
CA ASP A 361 -5.73 22.01 17.74
C ASP A 361 -6.50 21.26 16.65
N ALA A 362 -7.56 20.53 17.03
CA ALA A 362 -8.45 19.82 16.12
C ALA A 362 -9.01 20.73 15.02
N ASP A 363 -9.43 21.96 15.36
CA ASP A 363 -9.96 22.92 14.38
C ASP A 363 -8.91 23.28 13.31
N ASN A 364 -7.63 23.34 13.69
CA ASN A 364 -6.51 23.61 12.78
C ASN A 364 -5.80 22.33 12.33
N THR A 365 -6.52 21.22 12.24
CA THR A 365 -6.04 19.99 11.63
C THR A 365 -6.77 19.73 10.32
N MET A 366 -6.02 19.60 9.23
CA MET A 366 -6.56 19.22 7.93
C MET A 366 -6.50 17.70 7.78
N ILE A 367 -7.66 17.09 7.54
CA ILE A 367 -7.81 15.67 7.28
C ILE A 367 -8.20 15.48 5.81
N MET A 368 -7.44 14.66 5.09
CA MET A 368 -7.72 14.27 3.70
C MET A 368 -7.92 12.76 3.67
N TYR A 369 -9.15 12.29 3.50
CA TYR A 369 -9.50 10.89 3.46
C TYR A 369 -9.78 10.46 2.02
N ILE A 370 -8.86 9.70 1.44
CA ILE A 370 -8.94 9.16 0.08
C ILE A 370 -9.53 7.74 0.16
N VAL A 371 -10.71 7.58 -0.44
CA VAL A 371 -11.53 6.37 -0.42
C VAL A 371 -11.14 5.48 -1.60
N GLY A 372 -9.92 4.94 -1.50
CA GLY A 372 -9.27 4.08 -2.50
C GLY A 372 -8.09 4.74 -3.20
N ASP A 373 -6.94 4.07 -3.22
CA ASP A 373 -5.76 4.44 -4.01
C ASP A 373 -5.90 4.04 -5.49
N ASN A 374 -6.92 3.26 -5.81
CA ASN A 374 -7.40 2.92 -7.13
C ASN A 374 -8.84 2.38 -7.04
N GLY A 375 -9.42 2.01 -8.19
CA GLY A 375 -10.69 1.29 -8.27
C GLY A 375 -10.69 -0.05 -7.52
N ALA A 376 -11.86 -0.71 -7.52
CA ALA A 376 -12.02 -2.02 -6.89
C ALA A 376 -11.14 -3.09 -7.55
N SER A 377 -10.56 -4.00 -6.78
CA SER A 377 -9.64 -5.00 -7.33
C SER A 377 -10.33 -6.19 -7.99
N ALA A 378 -9.76 -6.68 -9.09
CA ALA A 378 -10.20 -7.86 -9.83
C ALA A 378 -9.20 -9.02 -9.75
N GLU A 379 -8.29 -9.02 -8.77
CA GLU A 379 -7.19 -9.99 -8.65
C GLU A 379 -7.66 -11.39 -8.25
N GLY A 380 -8.86 -11.50 -7.65
CA GLY A 380 -9.49 -12.78 -7.34
C GLY A 380 -9.97 -13.58 -8.55
N THR A 381 -9.75 -13.13 -9.79
CA THR A 381 -10.17 -13.83 -11.03
C THR A 381 -11.70 -14.01 -11.14
N PRO A 382 -12.26 -14.60 -12.22
CA PRO A 382 -13.71 -14.74 -12.37
C PRO A 382 -14.42 -15.51 -11.26
N THR A 383 -13.71 -16.37 -10.52
CA THR A 383 -14.29 -17.27 -9.51
C THR A 383 -14.02 -16.84 -8.06
N GLY A 384 -13.25 -15.78 -7.82
CA GLY A 384 -12.65 -15.55 -6.52
C GLY A 384 -11.56 -16.59 -6.23
N THR A 385 -10.92 -16.48 -5.08
CA THR A 385 -9.91 -17.44 -4.64
C THR A 385 -9.84 -17.53 -3.12
N THR A 386 -9.43 -18.68 -2.60
CA THR A 386 -9.01 -18.85 -1.20
C THR A 386 -7.55 -18.45 -0.98
N ASN A 387 -6.79 -18.26 -2.06
CA ASN A 387 -5.35 -17.94 -2.02
C ASN A 387 -4.99 -17.02 -3.19
N ASN A 388 -4.72 -15.75 -2.92
CA ASN A 388 -4.38 -14.73 -3.93
C ASN A 388 -3.02 -15.00 -4.58
N VAL A 389 -2.05 -15.53 -3.83
CA VAL A 389 -0.72 -15.84 -4.37
C VAL A 389 -0.80 -16.97 -5.40
N MET A 390 -1.71 -17.93 -5.21
CA MET A 390 -1.98 -19.01 -6.16
C MET A 390 -2.44 -18.46 -7.52
N THR A 391 -3.40 -17.52 -7.53
CA THR A 391 -3.89 -16.93 -8.78
C THR A 391 -2.85 -16.02 -9.43
N GLN A 392 -2.05 -15.28 -8.65
CA GLN A 392 -0.91 -14.51 -9.15
C GLN A 392 0.17 -15.39 -9.79
N ASN A 393 0.34 -16.64 -9.31
CA ASN A 393 1.21 -17.65 -9.92
C ASN A 393 0.60 -18.31 -11.18
N GLY A 394 -0.59 -17.88 -11.62
CA GLY A 394 -1.27 -18.41 -12.80
C GLY A 394 -2.10 -19.68 -12.55
N VAL A 395 -2.37 -20.01 -11.28
CA VAL A 395 -3.17 -21.19 -10.90
C VAL A 395 -4.57 -20.74 -10.46
N PRO A 396 -5.63 -20.95 -11.28
CA PRO A 396 -6.98 -20.54 -10.92
C PRO A 396 -7.58 -21.44 -9.83
N ASP A 397 -8.42 -20.88 -8.95
CA ASP A 397 -9.20 -21.65 -7.97
C ASP A 397 -10.59 -22.00 -8.51
N SER A 398 -11.10 -23.19 -8.17
CA SER A 398 -12.42 -23.65 -8.60
C SER A 398 -13.49 -23.37 -7.54
N VAL A 399 -14.75 -23.25 -7.97
CA VAL A 399 -15.89 -23.06 -7.05
C VAL A 399 -15.99 -24.22 -6.05
N GLU A 400 -15.85 -25.46 -6.53
CA GLU A 400 -15.91 -26.67 -5.69
C GLU A 400 -14.79 -26.70 -4.63
N SER A 401 -13.57 -26.32 -5.02
CA SER A 401 -12.41 -26.24 -4.13
C SER A 401 -12.64 -25.23 -3.01
N GLN A 402 -13.15 -24.04 -3.35
CA GLN A 402 -13.38 -22.95 -2.41
C GLN A 402 -14.54 -23.24 -1.45
N LEU A 403 -15.61 -23.88 -1.92
CA LEU A 403 -16.80 -24.18 -1.10
C LEU A 403 -16.50 -25.03 0.13
N LYS A 404 -15.42 -25.83 0.10
CA LYS A 404 -14.95 -26.62 1.25
C LYS A 404 -14.51 -25.75 2.43
N TYR A 405 -14.12 -24.51 2.15
CA TYR A 405 -13.56 -23.55 3.11
C TYR A 405 -14.40 -22.27 3.24
N ILE A 406 -15.66 -22.29 2.78
CA ILE A 406 -16.53 -21.10 2.72
C ILE A 406 -16.69 -20.40 4.08
N ASP A 407 -16.74 -21.17 5.17
CA ASP A 407 -16.90 -20.64 6.54
C ASP A 407 -15.58 -20.15 7.15
N GLU A 408 -14.44 -20.44 6.49
CA GLU A 408 -13.11 -20.00 6.89
C GLU A 408 -12.66 -18.73 6.14
N LEU A 409 -13.36 -18.33 5.06
CA LEU A 409 -13.05 -17.09 4.34
C LEU A 409 -13.07 -15.88 5.29
N GLY A 410 -11.98 -15.10 5.27
CA GLY A 410 -11.76 -13.95 6.14
C GLY A 410 -10.85 -14.17 7.35
N ASN A 411 -10.54 -15.42 7.70
CA ASN A 411 -9.65 -15.74 8.82
C ASN A 411 -8.19 -15.93 8.36
N GLU A 412 -7.31 -16.22 9.31
CA GLU A 412 -5.85 -16.37 9.13
C GLU A 412 -5.43 -17.55 8.24
N LYS A 413 -6.33 -18.49 7.92
CA LYS A 413 -5.99 -19.70 7.18
C LYS A 413 -5.97 -19.52 5.67
N HIS A 414 -6.59 -18.46 5.14
CA HIS A 414 -6.82 -18.30 3.70
C HIS A 414 -6.52 -16.87 3.25
N GLU A 415 -5.64 -16.71 2.27
CA GLU A 415 -5.41 -15.41 1.65
C GLU A 415 -6.45 -15.09 0.56
N ASN A 416 -7.73 -14.98 0.93
CA ASN A 416 -8.83 -14.97 -0.01
C ASN A 416 -9.08 -13.62 -0.72
N HIS A 417 -9.69 -13.68 -1.92
CA HIS A 417 -10.14 -12.53 -2.71
C HIS A 417 -11.49 -12.82 -3.41
N TYR A 418 -12.36 -11.82 -3.55
CA TYR A 418 -13.64 -11.91 -4.23
C TYR A 418 -13.55 -12.00 -5.78
N PRO A 419 -14.58 -12.50 -6.50
CA PRO A 419 -14.60 -12.58 -7.97
C PRO A 419 -14.76 -11.22 -8.69
N VAL A 420 -14.28 -11.13 -9.93
CA VAL A 420 -14.27 -9.88 -10.74
C VAL A 420 -15.63 -9.17 -10.88
N GLY A 421 -16.74 -9.91 -10.81
CA GLY A 421 -18.09 -9.33 -10.86
C GLY A 421 -18.32 -8.30 -9.74
N TRP A 422 -17.79 -8.56 -8.54
CA TRP A 422 -17.86 -7.61 -7.42
C TRP A 422 -16.91 -6.41 -7.58
N ALA A 423 -15.78 -6.56 -8.30
CA ALA A 423 -14.91 -5.45 -8.65
C ALA A 423 -15.64 -4.45 -9.57
N TRP A 424 -16.27 -4.97 -10.61
CA TRP A 424 -17.08 -4.16 -11.52
C TRP A 424 -18.27 -3.54 -10.77
N ALA A 425 -18.98 -4.29 -9.94
CA ALA A 425 -20.07 -3.73 -9.14
C ALA A 425 -19.62 -2.62 -8.17
N GLY A 426 -18.47 -2.81 -7.54
CA GLY A 426 -17.86 -1.82 -6.67
C GLY A 426 -17.40 -0.54 -7.38
N SER A 427 -17.31 -0.56 -8.71
CA SER A 427 -16.89 0.57 -9.54
C SER A 427 -18.09 1.38 -10.09
N THR A 428 -19.31 1.13 -9.61
CA THR A 428 -20.53 1.86 -10.03
C THR A 428 -20.37 3.39 -9.94
N PRO A 429 -20.75 4.15 -10.98
CA PRO A 429 -21.44 3.76 -12.22
C PRO A 429 -20.52 3.45 -13.41
N PHE A 430 -19.22 3.37 -13.20
CA PHE A 430 -18.21 3.43 -14.26
C PHE A 430 -17.99 2.10 -14.97
N GLN A 431 -17.27 2.18 -16.09
CA GLN A 431 -16.69 1.03 -16.77
C GLN A 431 -15.42 0.57 -16.04
N TRP A 432 -15.17 -0.74 -16.08
CA TRP A 432 -13.95 -1.38 -15.58
C TRP A 432 -13.63 -1.10 -14.10
N MET A 433 -12.39 -1.31 -13.68
CA MET A 433 -11.94 -1.37 -12.29
C MET A 433 -10.41 -1.22 -12.19
N LYS A 434 -9.78 -1.50 -11.02
CA LYS A 434 -8.31 -1.46 -10.80
C LYS A 434 -7.53 -2.03 -11.99
N ARG A 435 -6.34 -1.46 -12.27
CA ARG A 435 -5.46 -1.77 -13.42
C ARG A 435 -5.98 -1.35 -14.79
N VAL A 436 -7.17 -0.77 -14.90
CA VAL A 436 -7.72 -0.25 -16.17
C VAL A 436 -7.82 1.29 -16.08
N PRO A 437 -6.70 2.02 -16.06
CA PRO A 437 -6.72 3.46 -15.87
C PRO A 437 -7.23 4.25 -17.07
N SER A 438 -7.56 3.56 -18.18
CA SER A 438 -8.23 4.17 -19.32
C SER A 438 -9.69 4.55 -19.01
N HIS A 439 -10.27 4.05 -17.92
CA HIS A 439 -11.66 4.27 -17.52
C HIS A 439 -11.76 4.63 -16.03
N PHE A 440 -12.79 5.39 -15.67
CA PHE A 440 -12.98 5.91 -14.32
C PHE A 440 -13.28 4.84 -13.27
N GLY A 441 -13.69 3.62 -13.64
CA GLY A 441 -13.77 2.53 -12.67
C GLY A 441 -12.41 2.17 -12.10
N GLY A 442 -11.32 2.40 -12.85
CA GLY A 442 -9.96 2.22 -12.38
C GLY A 442 -9.40 3.41 -11.62
N THR A 443 -9.80 4.64 -11.98
CA THR A 443 -9.11 5.86 -11.49
C THR A 443 -9.95 6.75 -10.60
N ARG A 444 -11.28 6.77 -10.68
CA ARG A 444 -12.10 7.71 -9.91
C ARG A 444 -12.39 7.14 -8.53
N ASN A 445 -11.98 7.89 -7.51
CA ASN A 445 -12.15 7.55 -6.11
C ASN A 445 -12.84 8.70 -5.36
N GLY A 446 -13.38 8.38 -4.19
CA GLY A 446 -13.90 9.40 -3.28
C GLY A 446 -12.78 10.13 -2.55
N LEU A 447 -12.93 11.42 -2.31
CA LEU A 447 -12.07 12.16 -1.38
C LEU A 447 -12.94 12.99 -0.43
N ILE A 448 -12.62 12.97 0.86
CA ILE A 448 -13.23 13.82 1.88
C ILE A 448 -12.14 14.72 2.46
N VAL A 449 -12.38 16.03 2.51
CA VAL A 449 -11.44 16.98 3.13
C VAL A 449 -12.16 17.72 4.25
N SER A 450 -11.61 17.66 5.47
CA SER A 450 -12.10 18.41 6.63
C SER A 450 -10.98 19.28 7.18
N TRP A 451 -11.27 20.56 7.43
CA TRP A 451 -10.37 21.49 8.10
C TRP A 451 -11.23 22.60 8.73
N PRO A 452 -11.76 22.39 9.95
CA PRO A 452 -12.81 23.25 10.51
C PRO A 452 -12.44 24.74 10.60
N ALA A 453 -11.16 25.07 10.80
CA ALA A 453 -10.67 26.44 10.81
C ALA A 453 -10.90 27.18 9.47
N LYS A 454 -10.82 26.48 8.34
CA LYS A 454 -10.86 27.10 6.99
C LYS A 454 -12.05 26.68 6.13
N ILE A 455 -12.61 25.48 6.32
CA ILE A 455 -13.77 24.98 5.57
C ILE A 455 -15.05 25.35 6.31
N LYS A 456 -15.87 26.18 5.68
CA LYS A 456 -17.18 26.63 6.20
C LYS A 456 -18.35 26.08 5.38
N ASN A 457 -18.12 25.70 4.12
CA ASN A 457 -19.12 25.08 3.25
C ASN A 457 -19.25 23.56 3.50
N THR A 458 -19.57 23.17 4.74
CA THR A 458 -19.55 21.77 5.15
C THR A 458 -20.67 20.95 4.52
N GLY A 459 -20.44 19.66 4.30
CA GLY A 459 -21.37 18.74 3.64
C GLY A 459 -21.47 18.92 2.12
N ALA A 460 -20.80 19.92 1.54
CA ALA A 460 -20.89 20.20 0.11
C ALA A 460 -20.12 19.18 -0.74
N ILE A 461 -20.63 18.96 -1.95
CA ILE A 461 -20.01 18.13 -2.99
C ILE A 461 -19.22 19.03 -3.95
N GLN A 462 -17.98 18.63 -4.23
CA GLN A 462 -17.03 19.29 -5.09
C GLN A 462 -16.84 18.46 -6.37
N SER A 463 -17.18 19.02 -7.52
CA SER A 463 -17.18 18.32 -8.81
C SER A 463 -16.03 18.71 -9.75
N GLN A 464 -15.09 19.52 -9.27
CA GLN A 464 -13.88 19.89 -10.01
C GLN A 464 -13.03 18.65 -10.27
N PHE A 465 -12.46 18.55 -11.47
CA PHE A 465 -11.60 17.44 -11.84
C PHE A 465 -10.27 17.57 -11.11
N HIS A 466 -10.00 16.66 -10.18
CA HIS A 466 -8.74 16.60 -9.46
C HIS A 466 -8.07 15.24 -9.62
N HIS A 467 -6.75 15.21 -9.42
CA HIS A 467 -5.94 14.01 -9.46
C HIS A 467 -5.09 13.93 -8.18
N VAL A 468 -4.62 12.74 -7.79
CA VAL A 468 -3.90 12.52 -6.53
C VAL A 468 -2.62 13.37 -6.41
N VAL A 469 -2.03 13.79 -7.53
CA VAL A 469 -0.90 14.75 -7.54
C VAL A 469 -1.27 16.12 -6.97
N ASP A 470 -2.56 16.45 -6.82
CA ASP A 470 -3.06 17.70 -6.25
C ASP A 470 -2.98 17.73 -4.71
N ILE A 471 -2.80 16.57 -4.05
CA ILE A 471 -2.73 16.45 -2.59
C ILE A 471 -1.54 17.22 -2.03
N THR A 472 -0.34 16.96 -2.55
CA THR A 472 0.89 17.61 -2.07
C THR A 472 0.85 19.14 -2.18
N PRO A 473 0.56 19.77 -3.34
CA PRO A 473 0.50 21.23 -3.43
C PRO A 473 -0.63 21.83 -2.58
N THR A 474 -1.73 21.11 -2.35
CA THR A 474 -2.79 21.54 -1.41
C THR A 474 -2.25 21.65 0.02
N ILE A 475 -1.50 20.65 0.47
CA ILE A 475 -0.89 20.65 1.82
C ILE A 475 0.15 21.78 1.94
N LEU A 476 0.99 21.97 0.92
CA LEU A 476 1.99 23.03 0.92
C LEU A 476 1.37 24.43 0.94
N GLU A 477 0.31 24.68 0.16
CA GLU A 477 -0.43 25.95 0.23
C GLU A 477 -1.07 26.15 1.60
N ALA A 478 -1.72 25.12 2.16
CA ALA A 478 -2.35 25.17 3.48
C ALA A 478 -1.32 25.49 4.59
N ALA A 479 -0.09 24.98 4.47
CA ALA A 479 1.01 25.21 5.40
C ALA A 479 1.79 26.49 5.13
N ASN A 480 1.47 27.26 4.07
CA ASN A 480 2.24 28.41 3.61
C ASN A 480 3.72 28.08 3.33
N ILE A 481 3.96 26.91 2.73
CA ILE A 481 5.28 26.41 2.33
C ILE A 481 5.32 26.39 0.78
N PRO A 482 6.32 27.02 0.14
CA PRO A 482 6.44 26.94 -1.31
C PRO A 482 6.95 25.57 -1.76
N ALA A 483 6.66 25.18 -3.00
CA ALA A 483 7.34 24.04 -3.62
C ALA A 483 8.86 24.30 -3.68
N PRO A 484 9.72 23.33 -3.29
CA PRO A 484 11.16 23.53 -3.30
C PRO A 484 11.69 23.58 -4.74
N LYS A 485 12.67 24.45 -4.97
CA LYS A 485 13.49 24.49 -6.19
C LYS A 485 14.67 23.54 -6.10
N SER A 486 15.24 23.38 -4.90
CA SER A 486 16.30 22.40 -4.65
C SER A 486 16.16 21.76 -3.28
N VAL A 487 16.53 20.48 -3.18
CA VAL A 487 16.57 19.71 -1.93
C VAL A 487 17.89 18.95 -1.90
N ASN A 488 18.65 19.09 -0.81
CA ASN A 488 19.98 18.48 -0.63
C ASN A 488 20.93 18.76 -1.81
N GLY A 489 20.85 19.98 -2.37
CA GLY A 489 21.66 20.40 -3.52
C GLY A 489 21.21 19.87 -4.88
N VAL A 490 20.10 19.13 -4.98
CA VAL A 490 19.55 18.60 -6.23
C VAL A 490 18.37 19.45 -6.68
N GLU A 491 18.38 19.90 -7.94
CA GLU A 491 17.26 20.61 -8.55
C GLU A 491 16.03 19.70 -8.64
N GLN A 492 14.87 20.26 -8.29
CA GLN A 492 13.63 19.52 -8.21
C GLN A 492 12.82 19.67 -9.50
N LYS A 493 12.27 18.56 -10.00
CA LYS A 493 11.27 18.60 -11.07
C LYS A 493 10.07 19.46 -10.61
N PRO A 494 9.44 20.28 -11.47
CA PRO A 494 8.22 21.00 -11.09
C PRO A 494 7.10 20.06 -10.64
N MET A 495 6.23 20.52 -9.73
CA MET A 495 5.01 19.77 -9.40
C MET A 495 4.05 19.74 -10.59
N ALA A 496 3.43 18.58 -10.81
CA ALA A 496 2.36 18.41 -11.80
C ALA A 496 0.97 18.73 -11.20
N GLY A 497 0.89 18.76 -9.88
CA GLY A 497 -0.32 19.10 -9.13
C GLY A 497 -0.67 20.58 -9.12
N THR A 498 -1.95 20.85 -8.88
CA THR A 498 -2.49 22.16 -8.54
C THR A 498 -3.25 22.05 -7.23
N SER A 499 -3.17 23.08 -6.39
CA SER A 499 -3.84 23.06 -5.09
C SER A 499 -5.37 23.09 -5.23
N MET A 500 -6.05 22.42 -4.29
CA MET A 500 -7.51 22.35 -4.19
C MET A 500 -8.11 23.40 -3.26
N VAL A 501 -7.31 24.21 -2.56
CA VAL A 501 -7.78 25.18 -1.54
C VAL A 501 -8.88 26.11 -2.08
N TYR A 502 -8.78 26.53 -3.35
CA TYR A 502 -9.74 27.42 -3.99
C TYR A 502 -11.18 26.84 -4.06
N THR A 503 -11.34 25.52 -3.95
CA THR A 503 -12.65 24.83 -3.99
C THR A 503 -13.32 24.76 -2.62
N PHE A 504 -12.56 24.79 -1.53
CA PHE A 504 -13.02 24.46 -0.17
C PHE A 504 -14.29 25.19 0.27
N ASN A 505 -14.43 26.46 -0.11
CA ASN A 505 -15.61 27.28 0.18
C ASN A 505 -16.34 27.77 -1.09
N ASN A 506 -16.00 27.23 -2.26
CA ASN A 506 -16.60 27.63 -3.53
C ASN A 506 -16.88 26.41 -4.42
N PRO A 507 -18.02 25.73 -4.24
CA PRO A 507 -18.35 24.53 -4.99
C PRO A 507 -18.62 24.77 -6.48
N LYS A 508 -18.80 26.04 -6.86
CA LYS A 508 -19.01 26.46 -8.26
C LYS A 508 -17.73 26.94 -8.93
N ALA A 509 -16.58 26.86 -8.26
CA ALA A 509 -15.30 27.21 -8.86
C ALA A 509 -15.03 26.33 -10.10
N LYS A 510 -14.45 26.93 -11.14
CA LYS A 510 -13.99 26.15 -12.31
C LYS A 510 -12.79 25.31 -11.93
N SER A 511 -12.65 24.14 -12.55
CA SER A 511 -11.45 23.31 -12.37
C SER A 511 -10.20 24.09 -12.79
N HIS A 512 -9.19 24.17 -11.93
CA HIS A 512 -7.86 24.66 -12.32
C HIS A 512 -7.07 23.61 -13.09
N ARG A 513 -7.37 22.32 -12.89
CA ARG A 513 -6.79 21.22 -13.67
C ARG A 513 -7.54 21.08 -14.98
N THR A 514 -6.81 21.29 -16.08
CA THR A 514 -7.33 21.24 -17.44
C THR A 514 -6.80 20.07 -18.25
N VAL A 515 -5.75 19.38 -17.79
CA VAL A 515 -5.15 18.22 -18.46
C VAL A 515 -4.63 17.19 -17.44
N GLN A 516 -4.80 15.90 -17.74
CA GLN A 516 -4.21 14.79 -16.98
C GLN A 516 -4.16 13.54 -17.86
N TYR A 517 -2.99 12.90 -17.97
CA TYR A 517 -2.87 11.60 -18.63
C TYR A 517 -3.00 10.47 -17.60
N PHE A 518 -3.28 9.27 -18.11
CA PHE A 518 -3.32 8.03 -17.36
C PHE A 518 -2.65 6.92 -18.18
N GLU A 519 -1.73 6.18 -17.57
CA GLU A 519 -1.12 4.99 -18.19
C GLU A 519 -0.71 3.98 -17.11
N THR A 520 -1.07 2.71 -17.31
CA THR A 520 -0.52 1.56 -16.59
C THR A 520 -0.79 0.31 -17.42
N GLY A 521 0.21 -0.56 -17.58
CA GLY A 521 0.05 -1.85 -18.25
C GLY A 521 -0.44 -1.74 -19.71
N GLY A 522 -0.15 -0.62 -20.38
CA GLY A 522 -0.55 -0.35 -21.75
C GLY A 522 -1.95 0.27 -21.92
N HIS A 523 -2.77 0.29 -20.87
CA HIS A 523 -4.01 1.06 -20.85
C HIS A 523 -3.69 2.55 -20.85
N ARG A 524 -4.40 3.34 -21.64
CA ARG A 524 -4.09 4.76 -21.82
C ARG A 524 -5.34 5.62 -21.77
N ALA A 525 -5.25 6.78 -21.15
CA ALA A 525 -6.23 7.84 -21.32
C ALA A 525 -5.63 9.24 -21.18
N ILE A 526 -6.36 10.23 -21.69
CA ILE A 526 -6.02 11.65 -21.58
C ILE A 526 -7.28 12.46 -21.35
N TYR A 527 -7.36 13.10 -20.19
CA TYR A 527 -8.33 14.14 -19.91
C TYR A 527 -7.82 15.49 -20.43
N LYS A 528 -8.68 16.25 -21.12
CA LYS A 528 -8.46 17.66 -21.45
C LYS A 528 -9.77 18.43 -21.53
N GLU A 529 -9.95 19.38 -20.61
CA GLU A 529 -11.06 20.34 -20.60
C GLU A 529 -12.45 19.70 -20.80
N GLY A 530 -12.74 18.64 -20.04
CA GLY A 530 -14.02 17.93 -20.11
C GLY A 530 -14.09 16.82 -21.15
N TRP A 531 -13.06 16.65 -21.99
CA TRP A 531 -12.95 15.52 -22.92
C TRP A 531 -12.01 14.46 -22.37
N ILE A 532 -12.29 13.19 -22.64
CA ILE A 532 -11.35 12.10 -22.40
C ILE A 532 -11.27 11.20 -23.63
N ALA A 533 -10.06 10.84 -24.03
CA ALA A 533 -9.84 9.74 -24.97
C ALA A 533 -9.23 8.57 -24.19
N ALA A 534 -9.76 7.37 -24.41
CA ALA A 534 -9.43 6.17 -23.66
C ALA A 534 -9.06 5.02 -24.60
N SER A 535 -8.08 4.21 -24.22
CA SER A 535 -7.70 2.99 -24.94
C SER A 535 -7.57 1.84 -23.95
N PHE A 536 -8.58 0.97 -23.96
CA PHE A 536 -8.57 -0.28 -23.21
C PHE A 536 -7.55 -1.27 -23.78
N HIS A 537 -6.68 -1.80 -22.92
CA HIS A 537 -5.58 -2.69 -23.31
C HIS A 537 -5.68 -4.10 -22.71
N GLY A 538 -6.87 -4.57 -22.35
CA GLY A 538 -7.11 -5.99 -22.02
C GLY A 538 -7.65 -6.18 -20.61
N VAL A 539 -8.13 -7.39 -20.33
CA VAL A 539 -8.71 -7.68 -19.02
C VAL A 539 -7.61 -7.78 -17.96
N PRO A 540 -7.77 -7.17 -16.78
CA PRO A 540 -6.71 -7.07 -15.79
C PRO A 540 -6.38 -8.42 -15.10
N TRP A 541 -7.25 -9.42 -15.19
CA TRP A 541 -7.02 -10.78 -14.66
C TRP A 541 -6.31 -11.72 -15.64
N GLN A 542 -5.90 -11.23 -16.82
CA GLN A 542 -5.03 -11.97 -17.74
C GLN A 542 -3.57 -11.53 -17.52
N LEU A 543 -2.76 -12.40 -16.96
CA LEU A 543 -1.41 -12.07 -16.44
C LEU A 543 -0.25 -12.49 -17.36
N SER A 544 -0.53 -12.94 -18.59
CA SER A 544 0.49 -13.49 -19.49
C SER A 544 0.48 -12.87 -20.89
N GLY A 545 1.69 -12.68 -21.43
CA GLY A 545 1.94 -12.20 -22.80
C GLY A 545 1.79 -10.69 -22.98
N SER A 546 2.28 -10.19 -24.12
CA SER A 546 2.06 -8.82 -24.62
C SER A 546 0.97 -8.83 -25.70
N ARG A 547 0.11 -7.82 -25.69
CA ARG A 547 -0.93 -7.64 -26.73
C ARG A 547 -0.44 -6.73 -27.87
N GLY A 548 0.59 -5.92 -27.60
CA GLY A 548 1.17 -4.97 -28.55
C GLY A 548 0.22 -3.81 -28.91
N PHE A 549 0.79 -2.74 -29.47
CA PHE A 549 0.09 -1.45 -29.61
C PHE A 549 -0.40 -1.10 -31.02
N LYS A 550 -0.12 -1.93 -32.03
CA LYS A 550 -0.41 -1.60 -33.46
C LYS A 550 -1.90 -1.45 -33.76
N ASN A 551 -2.76 -2.15 -33.02
CA ASN A 551 -4.21 -2.21 -33.26
C ASN A 551 -5.02 -1.62 -32.10
N SER A 552 -4.44 -0.67 -31.37
CA SER A 552 -5.14 -0.06 -30.23
C SER A 552 -6.40 0.67 -30.68
N THR A 553 -7.53 0.26 -30.11
CA THR A 553 -8.81 0.96 -30.26
C THR A 553 -8.87 2.12 -29.26
N TRP A 554 -9.34 3.26 -29.72
CA TRP A 554 -9.56 4.43 -28.88
C TRP A 554 -11.03 4.83 -28.89
N GLU A 555 -11.54 5.14 -27.72
CA GLU A 555 -12.86 5.69 -27.43
C GLU A 555 -12.72 7.19 -27.11
N LEU A 556 -13.83 7.93 -27.22
CA LEU A 556 -13.88 9.36 -26.91
C LEU A 556 -15.14 9.70 -26.11
N TYR A 557 -15.01 10.39 -24.98
CA TYR A 557 -16.13 10.82 -24.15
C TYR A 557 -16.08 12.32 -23.82
N ASN A 558 -17.24 12.97 -23.69
CA ASN A 558 -17.39 14.31 -23.14
C ASN A 558 -17.83 14.22 -21.67
N VAL A 559 -16.88 14.04 -20.77
CA VAL A 559 -17.14 13.81 -19.34
C VAL A 559 -17.64 15.02 -18.57
N ALA A 560 -17.69 16.19 -19.22
CA ALA A 560 -18.41 17.36 -18.69
C ALA A 560 -19.94 17.14 -18.70
N GLU A 561 -20.44 16.27 -19.58
CA GLU A 561 -21.86 15.94 -19.75
C GLU A 561 -22.14 14.44 -19.55
N ASP A 562 -21.09 13.60 -19.55
CA ASP A 562 -21.14 12.16 -19.35
C ASP A 562 -20.23 11.74 -18.19
N PHE A 563 -20.73 11.88 -16.97
CA PHE A 563 -19.98 11.58 -15.74
C PHE A 563 -19.39 10.15 -15.74
N SER A 564 -20.03 9.22 -16.44
CA SER A 564 -19.79 7.77 -16.36
C SER A 564 -18.95 7.18 -17.50
N GLU A 565 -18.59 7.95 -18.52
CA GLU A 565 -18.01 7.43 -19.78
C GLU A 565 -18.95 6.41 -20.45
N ALA A 566 -20.24 6.70 -20.55
CA ALA A 566 -21.24 5.78 -21.06
C ALA A 566 -21.48 5.88 -22.57
N ASN A 567 -21.16 7.01 -23.21
CA ASN A 567 -21.47 7.27 -24.62
C ASN A 567 -20.18 7.54 -25.42
N ASP A 568 -19.66 6.51 -26.10
CA ASP A 568 -18.50 6.67 -26.99
C ASP A 568 -18.86 7.49 -28.24
N LEU A 569 -18.11 8.57 -28.44
CA LEU A 569 -18.25 9.54 -29.53
C LEU A 569 -17.14 9.39 -30.59
N ALA A 570 -16.26 8.38 -30.49
CA ALA A 570 -15.10 8.23 -31.37
C ALA A 570 -15.47 8.22 -32.86
N GLN A 571 -16.53 7.49 -33.23
CA GLN A 571 -17.02 7.42 -34.61
C GLN A 571 -17.68 8.73 -35.07
N GLN A 572 -18.32 9.46 -34.15
CA GLN A 572 -19.04 10.70 -34.45
C GLN A 572 -18.09 11.90 -34.53
N MET A 573 -16.98 11.87 -33.78
CA MET A 573 -16.02 12.97 -33.65
C MET A 573 -14.56 12.53 -33.87
N PRO A 574 -14.23 11.90 -35.02
CA PRO A 574 -12.90 11.31 -35.25
C PRO A 574 -11.77 12.34 -35.24
N ASN A 575 -12.06 13.60 -35.63
CA ASN A 575 -11.07 14.68 -35.59
C ASN A 575 -10.74 15.12 -34.15
N LYS A 576 -11.74 15.16 -33.27
CA LYS A 576 -11.53 15.44 -31.84
C LYS A 576 -10.73 14.31 -31.19
N LEU A 577 -11.06 13.06 -31.52
CA LEU A 577 -10.29 11.91 -31.04
C LEU A 577 -8.82 11.99 -31.46
N LYS A 578 -8.52 12.26 -32.73
CA LYS A 578 -7.13 12.45 -33.20
C LYS A 578 -6.40 13.57 -32.45
N GLN A 579 -7.07 14.67 -32.13
CA GLN A 579 -6.48 15.74 -31.31
C GLN A 579 -6.17 15.27 -29.88
N MET A 580 -7.07 14.51 -29.26
CA MET A 580 -6.85 13.98 -27.92
C MET A 580 -5.70 12.96 -27.91
N ILE A 581 -5.62 12.05 -28.89
CA ILE A 581 -4.50 11.10 -29.01
C ILE A 581 -3.16 11.84 -29.14
N LYS A 582 -3.10 12.89 -29.95
CA LYS A 582 -1.89 13.72 -30.05
C LYS A 582 -1.54 14.43 -28.74
N GLU A 583 -2.55 14.85 -27.97
CA GLU A 583 -2.33 15.39 -26.62
C GLU A 583 -1.82 14.32 -25.66
N PHE A 584 -2.33 13.08 -25.74
CA PHE A 584 -1.80 11.96 -24.96
C PHE A 584 -0.31 11.79 -25.24
N ASP A 585 0.08 11.69 -26.52
CA ASP A 585 1.49 11.48 -26.89
C ASP A 585 2.38 12.63 -26.37
N ARG A 586 1.91 13.88 -26.47
CA ARG A 586 2.61 15.05 -25.91
C ARG A 586 2.76 14.96 -24.38
N GLN A 587 1.71 14.58 -23.67
CA GLN A 587 1.78 14.40 -22.20
C GLN A 587 2.65 13.20 -21.83
N ALA A 588 2.64 12.13 -22.62
CA ALA A 588 3.47 10.96 -22.43
C ALA A 588 4.97 11.32 -22.53
N GLU A 589 5.36 12.18 -23.48
CA GLU A 589 6.73 12.70 -23.57
C GLU A 589 7.10 13.58 -22.36
N ILE A 590 6.26 14.56 -22.00
CA ILE A 590 6.51 15.48 -20.87
C ILE A 590 6.65 14.74 -19.54
N ASN A 591 5.87 13.67 -19.37
CA ASN A 591 5.81 12.91 -18.13
C ASN A 591 6.62 11.61 -18.18
N GLU A 592 7.48 11.44 -19.18
CA GLU A 592 8.44 10.34 -19.29
C GLU A 592 7.76 8.94 -19.32
N VAL A 593 6.57 8.84 -19.92
CA VAL A 593 5.79 7.58 -19.95
C VAL A 593 6.44 6.50 -20.83
N TYR A 594 7.15 6.88 -21.89
CA TYR A 594 7.70 5.91 -22.84
C TYR A 594 8.98 5.22 -22.32
N PRO A 595 9.21 3.94 -22.69
CA PRO A 595 8.36 3.11 -23.57
C PRO A 595 7.12 2.57 -22.83
N LEU A 596 6.02 2.35 -23.56
CA LEU A 596 4.88 1.61 -23.03
C LEU A 596 5.27 0.14 -22.84
N ASP A 597 4.98 -0.42 -21.67
CA ASP A 597 5.31 -1.80 -21.32
C ASP A 597 4.09 -2.54 -20.76
N ASP A 598 3.46 -3.37 -21.60
CA ASP A 598 2.24 -4.14 -21.29
C ASP A 598 2.51 -5.57 -20.79
N ARG A 599 3.79 -5.94 -20.62
CA ARG A 599 4.16 -7.27 -20.12
C ARG A 599 3.80 -7.41 -18.65
N PHE A 600 3.53 -8.63 -18.19
CA PHE A 600 3.33 -8.93 -16.77
C PHE A 600 4.26 -10.07 -16.33
N ALA A 601 4.02 -11.30 -16.80
CA ALA A 601 4.83 -12.47 -16.43
C ALA A 601 6.33 -12.30 -16.73
N GLU A 602 6.67 -11.70 -17.87
CA GLU A 602 8.06 -11.43 -18.26
C GLU A 602 8.73 -10.40 -17.35
N ARG A 603 7.97 -9.43 -16.84
CA ARG A 603 8.47 -8.46 -15.86
C ARG A 603 8.66 -9.13 -14.51
N ALA A 604 7.71 -9.97 -14.09
CA ALA A 604 7.76 -10.74 -12.85
C ALA A 604 8.97 -11.71 -12.79
N ALA A 605 9.48 -12.16 -13.93
CA ALA A 605 10.67 -13.01 -14.05
C ALA A 605 11.94 -12.28 -14.53
N ASN A 606 11.97 -10.94 -14.50
CA ASN A 606 13.08 -10.15 -15.03
C ASN A 606 14.38 -10.32 -14.22
N LEU A 607 15.34 -11.07 -14.76
CA LEU A 607 16.66 -11.34 -14.18
C LEU A 607 17.61 -10.14 -14.17
N GLU A 608 17.30 -9.06 -14.89
CA GLU A 608 18.10 -7.83 -14.89
C GLU A 608 17.86 -6.96 -13.65
N ARG A 609 16.81 -7.26 -12.86
CA ARG A 609 16.54 -6.53 -11.62
C ARG A 609 17.73 -6.66 -10.65
N PRO A 610 18.12 -5.57 -9.97
CA PRO A 610 19.07 -5.69 -8.87
C PRO A 610 18.57 -6.70 -7.85
N SER A 611 19.49 -7.45 -7.27
CA SER A 611 19.15 -8.48 -6.27
C SER A 611 20.35 -8.74 -5.37
N LEU A 612 20.06 -8.99 -4.09
CA LEU A 612 21.06 -9.36 -3.08
C LEU A 612 21.60 -10.78 -3.28
N THR A 613 20.90 -11.60 -4.07
CA THR A 613 21.14 -13.03 -4.26
C THR A 613 21.61 -13.39 -5.67
N ASN A 614 21.50 -12.48 -6.63
CA ASN A 614 21.87 -12.74 -8.02
C ASN A 614 23.34 -13.19 -8.16
N GLY A 615 23.56 -14.20 -8.99
CA GLY A 615 24.88 -14.84 -9.20
C GLY A 615 25.38 -15.69 -8.03
N LYS A 616 24.69 -15.74 -6.89
CA LYS A 616 25.06 -16.57 -5.73
C LYS A 616 24.26 -17.87 -5.75
N THR A 617 24.95 -18.96 -5.44
CA THR A 617 24.36 -20.31 -5.31
C THR A 617 24.52 -20.88 -3.91
N LYS A 618 25.20 -20.16 -3.01
CA LYS A 618 25.49 -20.59 -1.64
C LYS A 618 25.24 -19.45 -0.67
N PHE A 619 24.51 -19.75 0.38
CA PHE A 619 24.13 -18.81 1.43
C PHE A 619 24.39 -19.47 2.79
N SER A 620 24.77 -18.68 3.79
CA SER A 620 25.00 -19.17 5.14
C SER A 620 24.37 -18.19 6.12
N TYR A 621 23.47 -18.69 6.94
CA TYR A 621 22.71 -17.91 7.90
C TYR A 621 22.93 -18.40 9.33
N THR A 622 22.78 -17.52 10.29
CA THR A 622 22.76 -17.87 11.72
C THR A 622 21.33 -17.72 12.24
N ALA A 623 21.02 -18.25 13.43
CA ALA A 623 19.67 -18.13 14.02
C ALA A 623 19.25 -16.70 14.41
N SER A 624 20.12 -15.70 14.23
CA SER A 624 19.74 -14.28 14.39
C SER A 624 19.19 -13.67 13.10
N VAL A 625 19.17 -14.43 11.99
CA VAL A 625 18.66 -13.99 10.71
C VAL A 625 17.18 -14.38 10.60
N ASN A 626 16.31 -13.38 10.55
CA ASN A 626 14.88 -13.54 10.40
C ASN A 626 14.31 -12.39 9.56
N ARG A 627 13.04 -12.51 9.17
CA ARG A 627 12.27 -11.51 8.43
C ARG A 627 12.94 -11.06 7.12
N ILE A 628 13.64 -11.96 6.42
CA ILE A 628 14.14 -11.65 5.06
C ILE A 628 12.94 -11.71 4.11
N PRO A 629 12.50 -10.60 3.50
CA PRO A 629 11.42 -10.62 2.51
C PRO A 629 11.79 -11.49 1.31
N GLU A 630 10.82 -12.18 0.71
CA GLU A 630 11.07 -13.13 -0.39
C GLU A 630 11.83 -12.49 -1.58
N GLY A 631 11.51 -11.25 -1.97
CA GLY A 631 12.24 -10.52 -3.03
C GLY A 631 13.72 -10.22 -2.71
N SER A 632 14.13 -10.39 -1.45
CA SER A 632 15.52 -10.28 -0.97
C SER A 632 16.13 -11.62 -0.57
N ALA A 633 15.35 -12.72 -0.63
CA ALA A 633 15.76 -14.07 -0.27
C ALA A 633 16.24 -14.86 -1.51
N PRO A 634 16.93 -16.00 -1.33
CA PRO A 634 17.25 -16.89 -2.44
C PRO A 634 16.02 -17.67 -2.92
N ASP A 635 15.80 -17.72 -4.24
CA ASP A 635 14.71 -18.52 -4.80
C ASP A 635 15.00 -20.02 -4.66
N VAL A 636 14.06 -20.75 -4.05
CA VAL A 636 14.14 -22.21 -3.82
C VAL A 636 13.03 -23.00 -4.53
N TYR A 637 12.02 -22.31 -5.06
CA TYR A 637 10.95 -22.89 -5.85
C TYR A 637 11.43 -23.32 -7.25
N GLN A 638 10.91 -24.45 -7.76
CA GLN A 638 11.31 -25.06 -9.03
C GLN A 638 12.83 -25.17 -9.26
N ARG A 639 13.59 -25.38 -8.18
CA ARG A 639 15.05 -25.45 -8.21
C ARG A 639 15.57 -26.54 -7.30
N ASP A 640 16.60 -27.24 -7.77
CA ASP A 640 17.43 -28.09 -6.92
C ASP A 640 17.98 -27.26 -5.77
N HIS A 641 17.83 -27.77 -4.54
CA HIS A 641 18.38 -27.12 -3.38
C HIS A 641 18.83 -28.11 -2.31
N ARG A 642 19.80 -27.68 -1.50
CA ARG A 642 20.29 -28.41 -0.33
C ARG A 642 20.31 -27.45 0.86
N ILE A 643 19.74 -27.88 1.98
CA ILE A 643 19.80 -27.15 3.24
C ILE A 643 20.58 -28.01 4.23
N ASP A 644 21.64 -27.47 4.82
CA ASP A 644 22.45 -28.09 5.87
C ASP A 644 22.36 -27.24 7.15
N ALA A 645 21.63 -27.72 8.16
CA ALA A 645 21.56 -27.11 9.47
C ALA A 645 22.56 -27.77 10.44
N TYR A 646 23.46 -26.97 11.00
CA TYR A 646 24.45 -27.39 11.98
C TYR A 646 23.96 -26.99 13.36
N VAL A 647 23.55 -27.99 14.15
CA VAL A 647 22.90 -27.76 15.44
C VAL A 647 23.66 -28.42 16.59
N ASN A 648 23.43 -27.92 17.80
CA ASN A 648 23.82 -28.58 19.03
C ASN A 648 22.58 -28.83 19.90
N LEU A 649 22.45 -30.06 20.39
CA LEU A 649 21.37 -30.49 21.28
C LEU A 649 21.95 -30.95 22.62
N ALA A 650 21.38 -30.50 23.73
CA ALA A 650 21.82 -30.93 25.05
C ALA A 650 21.56 -32.44 25.26
N LYS A 651 22.33 -33.07 26.15
CA LYS A 651 22.13 -34.49 26.48
C LYS A 651 20.71 -34.72 27.02
N GLY A 652 20.02 -35.72 26.47
CA GLY A 652 18.63 -36.04 26.82
C GLY A 652 17.57 -35.15 26.16
N GLN A 653 17.98 -34.11 25.41
CA GLN A 653 17.06 -33.24 24.69
C GLN A 653 16.58 -33.89 23.40
N LYS A 654 15.27 -33.83 23.14
CA LYS A 654 14.69 -34.13 21.82
C LYS A 654 14.67 -32.86 20.98
N ALA A 655 15.15 -32.95 19.74
CA ALA A 655 15.05 -31.86 18.78
C ALA A 655 13.58 -31.51 18.49
N ASP A 656 13.21 -30.25 18.65
CA ASP A 656 11.88 -29.75 18.38
C ASP A 656 11.97 -28.30 17.85
N GLY A 657 11.18 -27.96 16.84
CA GLY A 657 11.11 -26.63 16.22
C GLY A 657 11.81 -26.49 14.87
N VAL A 658 11.62 -25.31 14.26
CA VAL A 658 11.97 -24.97 12.88
C VAL A 658 13.46 -24.69 12.71
N LEU A 659 14.09 -25.23 11.67
CA LEU A 659 15.48 -24.94 11.32
C LEU A 659 15.55 -23.82 10.28
N MET A 660 14.69 -23.88 9.28
CA MET A 660 14.50 -22.86 8.24
C MET A 660 13.06 -22.92 7.72
N ALA A 661 12.39 -21.77 7.58
CA ALA A 661 11.09 -21.66 6.93
C ALA A 661 11.12 -20.55 5.87
N MET A 662 10.41 -20.75 4.77
CA MET A 662 10.22 -19.73 3.75
C MET A 662 8.80 -19.83 3.18
N GLY A 663 8.05 -18.73 3.24
CA GLY A 663 6.63 -18.71 2.89
C GLY A 663 5.73 -18.85 4.12
N GLY A 664 4.47 -19.26 3.94
CA GLY A 664 3.52 -19.41 5.05
C GLY A 664 2.29 -20.23 4.67
N SER A 665 1.13 -19.90 5.25
CA SER A 665 -0.13 -20.63 5.04
C SER A 665 -0.56 -20.65 3.57
N SER A 666 -0.22 -19.60 2.82
CA SER A 666 -0.43 -19.54 1.38
C SER A 666 0.40 -20.55 0.62
N ALA A 667 1.72 -20.51 0.68
CA ALA A 667 2.60 -21.53 0.10
C ALA A 667 4.00 -21.39 0.71
N GLY A 668 4.83 -22.43 0.58
CA GLY A 668 6.19 -22.36 1.12
C GLY A 668 6.85 -23.71 1.35
N LEU A 669 7.99 -23.66 2.02
CA LEU A 669 8.66 -24.83 2.57
C LEU A 669 9.09 -24.60 4.01
N SER A 670 9.18 -25.69 4.77
CA SER A 670 9.71 -25.67 6.12
C SER A 670 10.59 -26.88 6.35
N PHE A 671 11.84 -26.63 6.74
CA PHE A 671 12.78 -27.63 7.22
C PHE A 671 12.81 -27.54 8.74
N TYR A 672 12.29 -28.55 9.43
CA TYR A 672 12.04 -28.48 10.87
C TYR A 672 12.27 -29.82 11.55
N THR A 673 12.21 -29.79 12.88
CA THR A 673 12.24 -30.97 13.72
C THR A 673 10.95 -31.08 14.51
N ASP A 674 10.46 -32.30 14.70
CA ASP A 674 9.27 -32.56 15.51
C ASP A 674 9.46 -33.86 16.28
N ASN A 675 9.29 -33.80 17.60
CA ASN A 675 9.45 -34.94 18.52
C ASN A 675 10.74 -35.77 18.29
N GLY A 676 11.85 -35.08 18.01
CA GLY A 676 13.16 -35.70 17.77
C GLY A 676 13.36 -36.29 16.37
N LYS A 677 12.46 -36.01 15.43
CA LYS A 677 12.55 -36.40 14.02
C LYS A 677 12.91 -35.20 13.15
N LEU A 678 13.63 -35.45 12.05
CA LEU A 678 13.90 -34.46 11.01
C LEU A 678 12.78 -34.50 9.97
N VAL A 679 12.26 -33.33 9.60
CA VAL A 679 11.11 -33.21 8.71
C VAL A 679 11.37 -32.14 7.63
N TYR A 680 10.98 -32.45 6.41
CA TYR A 680 10.83 -31.48 5.32
C TYR A 680 9.35 -31.39 4.94
N GLY A 681 8.76 -30.21 5.15
CA GLY A 681 7.42 -29.86 4.76
C GLY A 681 7.41 -28.96 3.53
N TYR A 682 6.47 -29.19 2.63
CA TYR A 682 6.23 -28.33 1.46
C TYR A 682 4.74 -28.04 1.34
N ASN A 683 4.39 -26.76 1.24
CA ASN A 683 3.02 -26.27 1.09
C ASN A 683 2.81 -25.75 -0.35
N PHE A 684 2.01 -26.47 -1.12
CA PHE A 684 1.54 -26.06 -2.44
C PHE A 684 0.17 -25.39 -2.34
N PHE A 685 0.19 -24.06 -2.18
CA PHE A 685 -1.00 -23.19 -2.21
C PHE A 685 -2.08 -23.46 -1.16
N GLY A 686 -1.75 -24.14 -0.05
CA GLY A 686 -2.72 -24.65 0.92
C GLY A 686 -3.62 -25.75 0.36
N LYS A 687 -3.37 -26.20 -0.88
CA LYS A 687 -4.11 -27.25 -1.59
C LYS A 687 -3.41 -28.61 -1.50
N GLY A 688 -2.10 -28.62 -1.30
CA GLY A 688 -1.30 -29.83 -1.14
C GLY A 688 -0.19 -29.64 -0.11
N TYR A 689 -0.16 -30.51 0.90
CA TYR A 689 0.88 -30.55 1.92
C TYR A 689 1.70 -31.83 1.78
N TYR A 690 3.00 -31.69 1.55
CA TYR A 690 3.92 -32.81 1.42
C TYR A 690 4.81 -32.85 2.65
N THR A 691 4.88 -34.00 3.34
CA THR A 691 5.69 -34.18 4.55
C THR A 691 6.58 -35.39 4.39
N ILE A 692 7.90 -35.18 4.51
CA ILE A 692 8.90 -36.24 4.47
C ILE A 692 9.60 -36.26 5.82
N GLU A 693 9.60 -37.40 6.50
CA GLU A 693 10.15 -37.58 7.85
C GLU A 693 11.32 -38.58 7.85
N SER A 694 12.31 -38.35 8.72
CA SER A 694 13.38 -39.30 9.00
C SER A 694 12.91 -40.57 9.73
N SER A 695 13.33 -41.73 9.26
CA SER A 695 13.15 -43.03 9.94
C SER A 695 13.89 -43.13 11.29
N SER A 696 14.98 -42.37 11.47
CA SER A 696 15.81 -42.37 12.69
C SER A 696 15.55 -41.14 13.56
N SER A 697 15.80 -41.24 14.86
CA SER A 697 15.79 -40.08 15.76
C SER A 697 17.09 -39.29 15.65
N ILE A 698 17.01 -37.98 15.89
CA ILE A 698 18.16 -37.08 15.91
C ILE A 698 18.99 -37.32 17.20
N PRO A 699 20.31 -37.57 17.10
CA PRO A 699 21.16 -37.74 18.27
C PRO A 699 21.40 -36.40 19.00
N THR A 700 21.87 -36.46 20.25
CA THR A 700 22.31 -35.26 20.99
C THR A 700 23.74 -34.88 20.66
N GLY A 701 24.17 -33.68 21.03
CA GLY A 701 25.50 -33.14 20.73
C GLY A 701 25.50 -32.33 19.44
N ASP A 702 26.67 -32.23 18.81
CA ASP A 702 26.83 -31.58 17.51
C ASP A 702 26.32 -32.48 16.39
N VAL A 703 25.35 -31.99 15.62
CA VAL A 703 24.67 -32.74 14.56
C VAL A 703 24.53 -31.88 13.32
N LYS A 704 24.76 -32.50 12.16
CA LYS A 704 24.40 -31.93 10.86
C LYS A 704 23.09 -32.57 10.39
N LEU A 705 22.07 -31.74 10.19
CA LEU A 705 20.76 -32.13 9.67
C LEU A 705 20.62 -31.58 8.26
N SER A 706 20.31 -32.43 7.29
CA SER A 706 20.29 -32.02 5.89
C SER A 706 19.04 -32.47 5.16
N VAL A 707 18.63 -31.65 4.19
CA VAL A 707 17.70 -32.04 3.13
C VAL A 707 18.31 -31.74 1.76
N VAL A 708 18.08 -32.63 0.80
CA VAL A 708 18.38 -32.44 -0.62
C VAL A 708 17.08 -32.58 -1.40
N TYR A 709 16.68 -31.52 -2.09
CA TYR A 709 15.56 -31.50 -3.02
C TYR A 709 16.09 -31.53 -4.46
N LYS A 710 15.55 -32.43 -5.29
CA LYS A 710 15.86 -32.55 -6.71
C LYS A 710 14.60 -32.29 -7.54
N GLN A 711 14.61 -31.18 -8.25
CA GLN A 711 13.52 -30.73 -9.09
C GLN A 711 13.37 -31.64 -10.31
N GLU A 712 12.17 -32.15 -10.57
CA GLU A 712 11.88 -32.84 -11.82
C GLU A 712 11.85 -31.83 -12.99
N PRO A 713 12.25 -32.24 -14.21
CA PRO A 713 12.21 -31.35 -15.36
C PRO A 713 10.80 -30.76 -15.60
N PHE A 714 10.73 -29.48 -15.94
CA PHE A 714 9.48 -28.74 -16.11
C PHE A 714 9.59 -27.69 -17.22
N ARG A 715 8.45 -27.31 -17.79
CA ARG A 715 8.30 -26.12 -18.64
C ARG A 715 7.79 -24.95 -17.80
N PHE A 716 8.52 -23.83 -17.85
CA PHE A 716 8.21 -22.63 -17.07
C PHE A 716 6.77 -22.16 -17.29
N LEU A 717 6.05 -21.90 -16.19
CA LEU A 717 4.63 -21.49 -16.14
C LEU A 717 3.62 -22.44 -16.81
N LYS A 718 4.05 -23.64 -17.22
CA LYS A 718 3.18 -24.64 -17.85
C LYS A 718 3.06 -25.91 -17.02
N ASP A 719 4.14 -26.31 -16.37
CA ASP A 719 4.20 -27.52 -15.55
C ASP A 719 4.44 -27.13 -14.08
N PHE A 720 3.79 -27.87 -13.19
CA PHE A 720 3.93 -27.70 -11.74
C PHE A 720 4.73 -28.85 -11.11
N ASN A 721 5.47 -29.63 -11.92
CA ASN A 721 6.17 -30.82 -11.45
C ASN A 721 6.98 -30.53 -10.20
N GLY A 722 6.83 -31.33 -9.16
CA GLY A 722 7.65 -31.23 -7.96
C GLY A 722 8.99 -31.95 -8.12
N GLY A 723 9.40 -32.68 -7.10
CA GLY A 723 10.75 -33.22 -7.00
C GLY A 723 10.90 -34.30 -5.94
N THR A 724 12.08 -34.93 -5.91
CA THR A 724 12.41 -35.90 -4.86
C THR A 724 13.11 -35.20 -3.69
N VAL A 725 12.86 -35.71 -2.49
CA VAL A 725 13.41 -35.19 -1.24
C VAL A 725 14.17 -36.31 -0.55
N ASP A 726 15.41 -36.05 -0.16
CA ASP A 726 16.23 -36.94 0.65
C ASP A 726 16.68 -36.24 1.94
N LEU A 727 16.54 -36.92 3.08
CA LEU A 727 16.91 -36.41 4.40
C LEU A 727 18.17 -37.11 4.93
N PHE A 728 19.04 -36.36 5.58
CA PHE A 728 20.28 -36.89 6.15
C PHE A 728 20.52 -36.41 7.59
N ILE A 729 21.08 -37.29 8.41
CA ILE A 729 21.63 -36.98 9.74
C ILE A 729 23.09 -37.39 9.73
N ASN A 730 24.01 -36.44 9.94
CA ASN A 730 25.46 -36.65 9.85
C ASN A 730 25.87 -37.37 8.55
N ASP A 731 25.36 -36.87 7.43
CA ASP A 731 25.58 -37.37 6.07
C ASP A 731 25.08 -38.81 5.79
N LYS A 732 24.41 -39.45 6.76
CA LYS A 732 23.69 -40.72 6.55
C LYS A 732 22.26 -40.44 6.12
N LYS A 733 21.83 -40.99 4.98
CA LYS A 733 20.44 -40.92 4.51
C LYS A 733 19.51 -41.61 5.50
N VAL A 734 18.47 -40.91 5.95
CA VAL A 734 17.51 -41.39 6.97
C VAL A 734 16.06 -41.27 6.53
N GLY A 735 15.77 -40.61 5.42
CA GLY A 735 14.41 -40.50 4.88
C GLY A 735 14.46 -40.13 3.39
N SER A 736 13.37 -40.43 2.69
CA SER A 736 13.19 -40.05 1.29
C SER A 736 11.72 -39.99 0.94
N GLY A 737 11.33 -39.09 0.04
CA GLY A 737 9.96 -38.94 -0.43
C GLY A 737 9.87 -38.09 -1.70
N LYS A 738 8.66 -37.67 -2.03
CA LYS A 738 8.35 -36.88 -3.23
C LYS A 738 7.42 -35.72 -2.88
N VAL A 739 7.68 -34.58 -3.49
CA VAL A 739 6.75 -33.46 -3.65
C VAL A 739 6.17 -33.61 -5.03
N ASP A 740 4.85 -33.72 -5.17
CA ASP A 740 4.25 -33.91 -6.49
C ASP A 740 4.13 -32.59 -7.26
N ASN A 741 3.86 -31.49 -6.56
CA ASN A 741 3.74 -30.17 -7.17
C ASN A 741 4.61 -29.11 -6.48
N ALA A 742 5.36 -28.36 -7.28
CA ALA A 742 6.15 -27.21 -6.85
C ALA A 742 5.52 -25.88 -7.32
N VAL A 743 5.63 -24.87 -6.47
CA VAL A 743 5.21 -23.50 -6.76
C VAL A 743 6.06 -22.92 -7.90
N PRO A 744 5.47 -22.23 -8.91
CA PRO A 744 6.24 -21.78 -10.09
C PRO A 744 7.08 -20.52 -9.90
N VAL A 745 6.54 -19.49 -9.24
CA VAL A 745 7.14 -18.14 -9.25
C VAL A 745 7.42 -17.58 -7.88
N ARG A 746 6.48 -17.68 -6.93
CA ARG A 746 6.62 -17.02 -5.63
C ARG A 746 5.76 -17.73 -4.58
N PHE A 747 6.29 -17.91 -3.37
CA PHE A 747 5.57 -18.54 -2.27
C PHE A 747 4.58 -17.60 -1.60
N SER A 748 4.96 -16.33 -1.38
CA SER A 748 4.10 -15.39 -0.68
C SER A 748 4.43 -13.94 -1.02
N ALA A 749 3.40 -13.08 -1.00
CA ALA A 749 3.58 -11.63 -0.98
C ALA A 749 3.67 -11.06 0.45
N THR A 750 3.40 -11.88 1.47
CA THR A 750 3.16 -11.48 2.86
C THR A 750 4.19 -12.07 3.86
N GLU A 751 4.98 -13.07 3.43
CA GLU A 751 5.85 -13.89 4.29
C GLU A 751 7.35 -13.74 4.03
N THR A 752 8.15 -14.33 4.91
CA THR A 752 9.61 -14.18 4.96
C THR A 752 10.37 -15.51 4.89
N LEU A 753 11.69 -15.40 4.74
CA LEU A 753 12.65 -16.45 5.06
C LEU A 753 13.17 -16.25 6.50
N ASP A 754 13.05 -17.30 7.31
CA ASP A 754 13.36 -17.31 8.74
C ASP A 754 14.24 -18.51 9.13
N ILE A 755 15.18 -18.28 10.06
CA ILE A 755 16.12 -19.30 10.53
C ILE A 755 15.89 -19.57 12.02
N GLY A 756 15.68 -20.84 12.37
CA GLY A 756 15.46 -21.27 13.75
C GLY A 756 14.05 -21.05 14.29
N VAL A 757 13.15 -20.53 13.47
CA VAL A 757 11.78 -20.12 13.82
C VAL A 757 10.98 -19.97 12.52
N ASP A 758 9.65 -20.04 12.61
CA ASP A 758 8.73 -19.66 11.53
C ASP A 758 7.89 -18.49 12.03
N LEU A 759 8.12 -17.30 11.46
CA LEU A 759 7.49 -16.04 11.87
C LEU A 759 6.48 -15.64 10.81
N GLY A 760 5.33 -15.12 11.24
CA GLY A 760 4.19 -14.94 10.33
C GLY A 760 3.27 -16.15 10.38
N ALA A 761 2.65 -16.50 9.25
CA ALA A 761 1.73 -17.63 9.16
C ALA A 761 2.50 -18.96 9.03
N PRO A 762 2.17 -20.00 9.82
CA PRO A 762 2.83 -21.29 9.74
C PRO A 762 2.81 -21.90 8.33
N VAL A 763 3.98 -22.29 7.80
CA VAL A 763 4.05 -22.94 6.46
C VAL A 763 3.30 -24.27 6.46
N MET A 764 3.40 -25.03 7.55
CA MET A 764 2.79 -26.36 7.67
C MET A 764 1.74 -26.41 8.78
N PRO A 765 0.55 -26.99 8.53
CA PRO A 765 -0.48 -27.18 9.53
C PRO A 765 0.00 -27.95 10.77
N ALA A 766 0.97 -28.86 10.58
CA ALA A 766 1.52 -29.75 11.61
C ALA A 766 2.08 -29.05 12.86
N TYR A 767 2.44 -27.76 12.76
CA TYR A 767 2.96 -27.01 13.90
C TYR A 767 2.25 -25.68 14.16
N THR A 768 1.06 -25.48 13.60
CA THR A 768 0.26 -24.25 13.80
C THR A 768 0.09 -23.91 15.27
N ASP A 769 -0.29 -24.90 16.10
CA ASP A 769 -0.50 -24.72 17.55
C ASP A 769 0.81 -24.41 18.31
N LYS A 770 1.96 -24.71 17.70
CA LYS A 770 3.29 -24.48 18.27
C LYS A 770 3.92 -23.18 17.78
N ALA A 771 3.29 -22.45 16.84
CA ALA A 771 3.81 -21.22 16.25
C ALA A 771 4.25 -20.20 17.33
N PRO A 772 5.40 -19.52 17.18
CA PRO A 772 6.27 -19.48 16.00
C PRO A 772 7.26 -20.67 15.90
N TYR A 773 7.03 -21.73 16.68
CA TYR A 773 7.74 -23.02 16.65
C TYR A 773 9.27 -22.93 16.64
N LYS A 774 9.79 -22.10 17.54
CA LYS A 774 11.23 -21.86 17.72
C LYS A 774 11.98 -23.16 18.02
N PHE A 775 13.12 -23.36 17.34
CA PHE A 775 14.01 -24.49 17.62
C PHE A 775 14.52 -24.46 19.06
N ASN A 776 14.44 -25.61 19.72
CA ASN A 776 14.78 -25.74 21.13
C ASN A 776 16.28 -25.98 21.40
N GLY A 777 17.08 -26.26 20.38
CA GLY A 777 18.54 -26.39 20.47
C GLY A 777 19.30 -25.12 20.07
N VAL A 778 20.62 -25.24 19.86
CA VAL A 778 21.46 -24.15 19.35
C VAL A 778 21.73 -24.37 17.87
N ILE A 779 21.33 -23.45 17.00
CA ILE A 779 21.73 -23.45 15.59
C ILE A 779 23.04 -22.67 15.47
N LYS A 780 24.10 -23.35 15.04
CA LYS A 780 25.39 -22.72 14.75
C LYS A 780 25.34 -21.96 13.42
N LYS A 781 24.77 -22.62 12.40
CA LYS A 781 24.50 -22.03 11.09
C LYS A 781 23.55 -22.92 10.27
N VAL A 782 22.94 -22.35 9.25
CA VAL A 782 22.21 -23.03 8.19
C VAL A 782 22.83 -22.63 6.86
N ASP A 783 23.38 -23.60 6.13
CA ASP A 783 23.89 -23.39 4.78
C ASP A 783 22.79 -23.78 3.78
N LEU A 784 22.47 -22.89 2.83
CA LEU A 784 21.56 -23.13 1.72
C LEU A 784 22.34 -23.11 0.41
N GLU A 785 22.29 -24.19 -0.34
CA GLU A 785 22.79 -24.26 -1.72
C GLU A 785 21.61 -24.37 -2.69
N VAL A 786 21.61 -23.57 -3.75
CA VAL A 786 20.59 -23.60 -4.81
C VAL A 786 21.28 -23.73 -6.17
N ALA A 787 20.77 -24.61 -7.03
CA ALA A 787 21.29 -24.75 -8.39
C ALA A 787 20.89 -23.54 -9.25
N PRO A 788 21.66 -23.17 -10.30
CA PRO A 788 21.20 -22.21 -11.29
C PRO A 788 19.84 -22.62 -11.87
N THR A 789 18.94 -21.67 -12.10
CA THR A 789 17.60 -21.93 -12.67
C THR A 789 17.74 -22.61 -14.04
N GLN A 790 17.14 -23.79 -14.23
CA GLN A 790 17.14 -24.51 -15.51
C GLN A 790 15.72 -24.88 -15.93
N PRO A 791 14.98 -24.00 -16.62
CA PRO A 791 13.78 -24.43 -17.33
C PRO A 791 14.18 -25.35 -18.48
N ILE A 792 13.34 -26.33 -18.84
CA ILE A 792 13.47 -26.95 -20.16
C ILE A 792 13.04 -25.87 -21.17
N ILE A 793 14.01 -25.32 -21.90
CA ILE A 793 13.72 -24.47 -23.06
C ILE A 793 13.28 -25.42 -24.19
N GLN A 794 11.96 -25.63 -24.30
CA GLN A 794 11.31 -26.11 -25.52
C GLN A 794 10.03 -25.33 -25.79
#